data_AF-E5Y4L8-F1
#
_entry.id   AF-E5Y4L8-F1
#
_cell.length_a   1.000
_cell.length_b   1.000
_cell.length_c   1.000
_cell.angle_alpha   90.00
_cell.angle_beta   90.00
_cell.angle_gamma   90.00
#
_symmetry.space_group_name_H-M   'P 1'
#
loop_
_entity.id
_entity.type
_entity.pdbx_description
1 polymer ?
#
loop_
_entity_poly.entity_id
_entity_poly.type
_entity_poly.pdbx_seq_one_letter_code
_entity_poly.pdbx_strand_id
1 'polypeptide(L)'
;MKELLSLLPRPSHYIGTEEGSVHKEPASVRLHCALAFPDLYEVGMSYLGHKILYTILNNREDIFAERVYAPCRETGRLLREHGVSLATLESDTDIVKTHMFAFAITHELCFTNVLYMLELSGIPLRAADRGDDLFRWPLIVAGGGCAIASEPLAPFMDLMLLGEGEEMVPELCDLVIKAREEGWSRSRLIEEAVNIPGVYAPSLYTHDANGVLTPLKPDLPTPGRRIVADFDRAAYPEKQVVPFGAVHNRLSLEIARGCTRGCRFCQAGVLYRPARERSLPNLEKILENCLNDTGFDDVSFLALSTGDFSALKTLFLGTMDRCEAEQISVSLPSLRVGSIDDDIMRRLAGIRRTGATLAPEAGSQRLRDIINKGVTEEGLMLHVRKLFEHGWQQVKLYFMIGLPGETEEDIEAIVDLCRKARDAAGRGMPRLQVTAAISPFVPKSHTPFQWEPQISLEQVRERVQYLRDAFRAEKCLKLRWHEPEMSFLEGVLSRADRRIADVVEKAYRRGAIFASWMDHFSIDPWLESLAECGLTAEEFTGARELDAPLPWDHLNAGVSREFLLRERRRAFEGKISDDCRYAACRQCGACDTAAGKSLLPRTPGLEEGTHRNSLNFKQRDQLEHQPNLDENGRLLMPPKPPKATEPPAINSALAVKAVRYRVWHTKEAEAAYISQLELQSLLERAMRRAGLPMAFSQGFHPLPLISFGRALPVGVESQAEWFSIVLREPLSAEEVMKRLAPRMLRGLRLDRLEEIPVNDKSVGSVQETFSLRFVGSDADRRLFMEAWDDFTATDSLMFTRETKKGPRTADIRPLFQVIEWDEHGTLYIVTDWSETYISPMTLARAITPWAEQHQLKIMKLSQMFG
;
A
#
# COMPACT_ATOMS: atom_id res chain seq x y z
N MET A 1 9.66 -15.39 15.04
CA MET A 1 8.22 -14.99 15.05
C MET A 1 7.28 -16.12 14.65
N LYS A 2 7.66 -17.00 13.71
CA LYS A 2 6.76 -18.01 13.13
C LYS A 2 6.17 -18.99 14.15
N GLU A 3 6.88 -19.25 15.24
CA GLU A 3 6.38 -20.10 16.34
C GLU A 3 5.11 -19.55 17.01
N LEU A 4 4.91 -18.23 16.96
CA LEU A 4 3.75 -17.56 17.57
C LEU A 4 2.57 -17.39 16.61
N LEU A 5 2.65 -17.85 15.35
CA LEU A 5 1.63 -17.57 14.32
C LEU A 5 0.19 -17.85 14.79
N SER A 6 -0.04 -18.95 15.50
CA SER A 6 -1.38 -19.29 16.03
C SER A 6 -1.94 -18.31 17.06
N LEU A 7 -1.10 -17.46 17.65
CA LEU A 7 -1.49 -16.39 18.58
C LEU A 7 -1.63 -15.03 17.88
N LEU A 8 -1.03 -14.86 16.71
CA LEU A 8 -0.98 -13.56 16.04
C LEU A 8 -2.32 -13.23 15.36
N PRO A 9 -2.82 -11.98 15.48
CA PRO A 9 -3.96 -11.54 14.67
C PRO A 9 -3.56 -11.49 13.19
N ARG A 10 -4.42 -12.04 12.32
CA ARG A 10 -4.16 -12.18 10.86
C ARG A 10 -2.81 -12.86 10.58
N PRO A 11 -2.64 -14.12 10.97
CA PRO A 11 -1.34 -14.79 10.94
C PRO A 11 -0.73 -14.91 9.54
N SER A 12 -1.55 -14.94 8.49
CA SER A 12 -1.11 -14.86 7.09
C SER A 12 -0.18 -13.68 6.80
N HIS A 13 -0.29 -12.57 7.52
CA HIS A 13 0.57 -11.39 7.35
C HIS A 13 2.02 -11.62 7.81
N TYR A 14 2.31 -12.75 8.48
CA TYR A 14 3.61 -13.06 9.09
C TYR A 14 4.26 -14.35 8.56
N ILE A 15 3.66 -15.03 7.57
CA ILE A 15 4.19 -16.32 7.09
C ILE A 15 5.28 -16.21 6.03
N GLY A 16 5.27 -15.13 5.24
CA GLY A 16 6.30 -14.83 4.23
C GLY A 16 6.35 -15.80 3.05
N THR A 17 5.28 -16.54 2.78
CA THR A 17 5.19 -17.54 1.69
C THR A 17 4.36 -17.07 0.51
N GLU A 18 4.13 -15.77 0.35
CA GLU A 18 3.38 -15.19 -0.77
C GLU A 18 3.95 -15.63 -2.12
N GLU A 19 3.09 -15.68 -3.14
CA GLU A 19 3.55 -15.87 -4.51
C GLU A 19 4.49 -14.72 -4.90
N GLY A 20 5.61 -15.05 -5.55
CA GLY A 20 6.65 -14.09 -5.92
C GLY A 20 7.63 -13.74 -4.78
N SER A 21 7.43 -14.27 -3.57
CA SER A 21 8.46 -14.24 -2.53
C SER A 21 9.70 -15.03 -2.97
N VAL A 22 10.86 -14.63 -2.47
CA VAL A 22 12.16 -15.19 -2.81
C VAL A 22 12.72 -15.76 -1.53
N HIS A 23 13.20 -17.00 -1.57
CA HIS A 23 13.82 -17.65 -0.43
C HIS A 23 15.24 -18.04 -0.81
N LYS A 24 16.21 -17.61 -0.01
CA LYS A 24 17.62 -17.98 -0.09
C LYS A 24 18.06 -18.45 1.29
N GLU A 25 19.18 -19.18 1.35
CA GLU A 25 19.81 -19.51 2.63
C GLU A 25 20.61 -18.27 3.10
N PRO A 26 20.28 -17.65 4.27
CA PRO A 26 20.99 -16.45 4.72
C PRO A 26 22.51 -16.62 4.81
N ALA A 27 22.98 -17.82 5.15
CA ALA A 27 24.42 -18.11 5.23
C ALA A 27 25.13 -18.18 3.86
N SER A 28 24.39 -18.28 2.74
CA SER A 28 24.97 -18.42 1.40
C SER A 28 25.14 -17.09 0.64
N VAL A 29 24.68 -15.97 1.19
CA VAL A 29 24.72 -14.65 0.53
C VAL A 29 25.78 -13.75 1.14
N ARG A 30 26.31 -12.80 0.35
CA ARG A 30 27.29 -11.80 0.80
C ARG A 30 26.62 -10.64 1.54
N LEU A 31 25.34 -10.38 1.25
CA LEU A 31 24.55 -9.35 1.91
C LEU A 31 23.13 -9.84 2.20
N HIS A 32 22.61 -9.47 3.37
CA HIS A 32 21.29 -9.85 3.84
C HIS A 32 20.58 -8.59 4.33
N CYS A 33 19.54 -8.17 3.61
CA CYS A 33 18.87 -6.90 3.78
C CYS A 33 17.45 -7.10 4.29
N ALA A 34 17.12 -6.51 5.43
CA ALA A 34 15.74 -6.31 5.86
C ALA A 34 15.19 -5.03 5.24
N LEU A 35 14.31 -5.16 4.24
CA LEU A 35 13.55 -4.05 3.67
C LEU A 35 12.33 -3.81 4.54
N ALA A 36 12.34 -2.70 5.27
CA ALA A 36 11.35 -2.34 6.25
C ALA A 36 10.33 -1.35 5.69
N PHE A 37 9.05 -1.55 6.03
CA PHE A 37 8.03 -0.52 5.88
C PHE A 37 7.46 -0.20 7.27
N PRO A 38 7.59 1.04 7.77
CA PRO A 38 7.22 1.43 9.13
C PRO A 38 5.70 1.63 9.30
N ASP A 39 4.90 0.71 8.76
CA ASP A 39 3.45 0.63 8.94
C ASP A 39 3.01 -0.84 8.79
N LEU A 40 1.71 -1.08 8.96
CA LEU A 40 1.12 -2.42 8.85
C LEU A 40 1.32 -3.04 7.47
N TYR A 41 1.37 -4.38 7.45
CA TYR A 41 1.53 -5.22 6.25
C TYR A 41 0.62 -4.79 5.08
N GLU A 42 -0.67 -4.55 5.35
CA GLU A 42 -1.64 -4.21 4.31
C GLU A 42 -1.33 -2.89 3.58
N VAL A 43 -0.72 -1.94 4.29
CA VAL A 43 -0.28 -0.66 3.73
C VAL A 43 1.02 -0.86 2.97
N GLY A 44 2.01 -1.49 3.62
CA GLY A 44 3.34 -1.68 3.04
C GLY A 44 3.33 -2.53 1.76
N MET A 45 2.50 -3.57 1.69
CA MET A 45 2.34 -4.40 0.48
C MET A 45 1.69 -3.65 -0.70
N SER A 46 1.03 -2.51 -0.44
CA SER A 46 0.46 -1.66 -1.48
C SER A 46 1.50 -0.72 -2.11
N TYR A 47 2.70 -0.59 -1.53
CA TYR A 47 3.72 0.36 -1.98
C TYR A 47 4.64 -0.22 -3.06
N LEU A 48 4.59 0.35 -4.27
CA LEU A 48 5.36 -0.13 -5.42
C LEU A 48 6.88 0.03 -5.24
N GLY A 49 7.34 1.11 -4.59
CA GLY A 49 8.77 1.36 -4.38
C GLY A 49 9.47 0.23 -3.63
N HIS A 50 8.79 -0.35 -2.64
CA HIS A 50 9.29 -1.51 -1.89
C HIS A 50 9.42 -2.75 -2.80
N LYS A 51 8.44 -3.00 -3.68
CA LYS A 51 8.46 -4.11 -4.64
C LYS A 51 9.60 -3.96 -5.66
N ILE A 52 9.82 -2.75 -6.17
CA ILE A 52 10.91 -2.44 -7.10
C ILE A 52 12.26 -2.81 -6.45
N LEU A 53 12.55 -2.30 -5.25
CA LEU A 53 13.82 -2.56 -4.56
C LEU A 53 13.97 -4.03 -4.18
N TYR A 54 12.91 -4.67 -3.71
CA TYR A 54 12.89 -6.10 -3.42
C TYR A 54 13.29 -6.94 -4.65
N THR A 55 12.72 -6.65 -5.82
CA THR A 55 13.07 -7.35 -7.07
C THR A 55 14.50 -7.05 -7.51
N ILE A 56 14.93 -5.79 -7.50
CA ILE A 56 16.29 -5.41 -7.90
C ILE A 56 17.34 -6.17 -7.09
N LEU A 57 17.18 -6.19 -5.76
CA LEU A 57 18.13 -6.84 -4.87
C LEU A 57 18.09 -8.36 -4.98
N ASN A 58 16.90 -8.96 -5.03
CA ASN A 58 16.79 -10.42 -5.09
C ASN A 58 17.16 -11.02 -6.45
N ASN A 59 17.17 -10.24 -7.53
CA ASN A 59 17.70 -10.66 -8.83
C ASN A 59 19.22 -10.89 -8.81
N ARG A 60 19.93 -10.45 -7.78
CA ARG A 60 21.34 -10.76 -7.56
C ARG A 60 21.49 -12.00 -6.69
N GLU A 61 22.32 -12.96 -7.09
CA GLU A 61 22.54 -14.19 -6.32
C GLU A 61 23.24 -13.94 -4.97
N ASP A 62 24.07 -12.90 -4.89
CA ASP A 62 24.87 -12.56 -3.71
C ASP A 62 24.13 -11.73 -2.65
N ILE A 63 22.88 -11.32 -2.91
CA ILE A 63 22.06 -10.54 -1.98
C ILE A 63 20.75 -11.29 -1.67
N PHE A 64 20.40 -11.38 -0.38
CA PHE A 64 19.06 -11.77 0.05
C PHE A 64 18.34 -10.55 0.63
N ALA A 65 17.25 -10.10 0.01
CA ALA A 65 16.44 -9.01 0.54
C ALA A 65 15.09 -9.56 1.00
N GLU A 66 14.72 -9.29 2.24
CA GLU A 66 13.50 -9.80 2.87
C GLU A 66 12.61 -8.66 3.37
N ARG A 67 11.31 -8.92 3.46
CA ARG A 67 10.32 -7.90 3.86
C ARG A 67 10.15 -7.88 5.38
N VAL A 68 9.96 -6.68 5.93
CA VAL A 68 9.65 -6.45 7.34
C VAL A 68 8.61 -5.33 7.44
N TYR A 69 7.59 -5.52 8.28
CA TYR A 69 6.53 -4.54 8.52
C TYR A 69 6.42 -4.24 10.02
N ALA A 70 5.88 -3.07 10.37
CA ALA A 70 5.58 -2.78 11.75
C ALA A 70 4.42 -3.72 12.22
N PRO A 71 4.63 -4.57 13.23
CA PRO A 71 3.56 -5.43 13.72
C PRO A 71 2.51 -4.60 14.44
N CYS A 72 1.23 -4.97 14.37
CA CYS A 72 0.19 -4.27 15.11
C CYS A 72 0.46 -4.29 16.62
N ARG A 73 -0.21 -3.41 17.39
CA ARG A 73 0.01 -3.27 18.84
C ARG A 73 -0.09 -4.60 19.60
N GLU A 74 -1.06 -5.44 19.22
CA GLU A 74 -1.27 -6.75 19.84
C GLU A 74 -0.12 -7.72 19.54
N THR A 75 0.30 -7.84 18.27
CA THR A 75 1.47 -8.66 17.91
C THR A 75 2.72 -8.18 18.63
N GLY A 76 2.99 -6.87 18.67
CA GLY A 76 4.16 -6.34 19.40
C GLY A 76 4.12 -6.61 20.91
N ARG A 77 2.94 -6.64 21.52
CA ARG A 77 2.78 -7.07 22.91
C ARG A 77 3.13 -8.56 23.07
N LEU A 78 2.58 -9.42 22.21
CA LEU A 78 2.84 -10.87 22.23
C LEU A 78 4.32 -11.19 22.03
N LEU A 79 5.00 -10.49 21.13
CA LEU A 79 6.46 -10.61 20.92
C LEU A 79 7.24 -10.32 22.21
N ARG A 80 6.92 -9.22 22.90
CA ARG A 80 7.56 -8.87 24.19
C ARG A 80 7.27 -9.89 25.28
N GLU A 81 6.02 -10.33 25.42
CA GLU A 81 5.61 -11.29 26.44
C GLU A 81 6.32 -12.64 26.30
N HIS A 82 6.60 -13.06 25.07
CA HIS A 82 7.26 -14.34 24.77
C HIS A 82 8.79 -14.19 24.56
N GLY A 83 9.36 -12.99 24.68
CA GLY A 83 10.78 -12.75 24.45
C GLY A 83 11.24 -13.03 23.02
N VAL A 84 10.36 -12.84 22.03
CA VAL A 84 10.64 -13.07 20.62
C VAL A 84 10.92 -11.73 19.92
N SER A 85 12.08 -11.62 19.26
CA SER A 85 12.45 -10.45 18.47
C SER A 85 11.60 -10.31 17.20
N LEU A 86 11.48 -9.09 16.69
CA LEU A 86 11.04 -8.84 15.31
C LEU A 86 11.97 -9.61 14.34
N ALA A 87 11.40 -10.15 13.27
CA ALA A 87 12.10 -10.96 12.29
C ALA A 87 11.63 -10.67 10.86
N THR A 88 12.42 -11.09 9.88
CA THR A 88 12.05 -11.05 8.47
C THR A 88 10.91 -12.01 8.14
N LEU A 89 10.09 -11.69 7.14
CA LEU A 89 8.94 -12.51 6.79
C LEU A 89 9.34 -13.87 6.17
N GLU A 90 10.23 -13.86 5.18
CA GLU A 90 10.49 -15.04 4.35
C GLU A 90 11.20 -16.16 5.15
N SER A 91 12.22 -15.82 5.92
CA SER A 91 13.10 -16.76 6.63
C SER A 91 12.95 -16.75 8.16
N ASP A 92 12.16 -15.85 8.74
CA ASP A 92 12.08 -15.63 10.20
C ASP A 92 13.46 -15.27 10.81
N THR A 93 14.31 -14.59 10.05
CA THR A 93 15.62 -14.13 10.54
C THR A 93 15.44 -12.96 11.49
N ASP A 94 15.94 -13.10 12.71
CA ASP A 94 16.05 -12.00 13.68
C ASP A 94 16.78 -10.82 13.02
N ILE A 95 16.19 -9.62 13.07
CA ILE A 95 16.70 -8.44 12.38
C ILE A 95 18.14 -8.11 12.77
N VAL A 96 18.57 -8.39 14.02
CA VAL A 96 19.96 -8.13 14.44
C VAL A 96 21.00 -8.97 13.68
N LYS A 97 20.57 -10.10 13.09
CA LYS A 97 21.42 -10.98 12.29
C LYS A 97 21.52 -10.57 10.82
N THR A 98 20.70 -9.61 10.39
CA THR A 98 20.79 -9.05 9.05
C THR A 98 21.97 -8.07 8.94
N HIS A 99 22.39 -7.78 7.72
CA HIS A 99 23.50 -6.85 7.46
C HIS A 99 23.04 -5.40 7.31
N MET A 100 21.80 -5.19 6.88
CA MET A 100 21.21 -3.86 6.65
C MET A 100 19.72 -3.89 6.98
N PHE A 101 19.21 -2.86 7.67
CA PHE A 101 17.80 -2.66 7.96
C PHE A 101 17.34 -1.32 7.35
N ALA A 102 16.65 -1.39 6.22
CA ALA A 102 16.39 -0.25 5.33
C ALA A 102 14.90 0.11 5.31
N PHE A 103 14.55 1.28 5.85
CA PHE A 103 13.19 1.78 6.00
C PHE A 103 12.72 2.63 4.82
N ALA A 104 11.53 2.33 4.28
CA ALA A 104 10.84 3.21 3.33
C ALA A 104 9.95 4.22 4.08
N ILE A 105 10.40 5.46 4.23
CA ILE A 105 9.68 6.54 4.92
C ILE A 105 8.79 7.29 3.93
N THR A 106 7.47 7.07 4.03
CA THR A 106 6.47 7.60 3.08
C THR A 106 5.71 8.82 3.60
N HIS A 107 5.68 9.04 4.91
CA HIS A 107 5.07 10.21 5.56
C HIS A 107 5.69 10.41 6.96
N GLU A 108 5.54 11.60 7.53
CA GLU A 108 6.19 11.96 8.79
C GLU A 108 5.54 11.28 10.03
N LEU A 109 4.25 10.96 9.94
CA LEU A 109 3.53 10.32 11.04
C LEU A 109 3.98 8.86 11.34
N CYS A 110 4.86 8.25 10.54
CA CYS A 110 5.41 6.92 10.82
C CYS A 110 6.75 6.95 11.58
N PHE A 111 7.27 8.13 11.95
CA PHE A 111 8.60 8.22 12.59
C PHE A 111 8.71 7.36 13.86
N THR A 112 7.67 7.34 14.70
CA THR A 112 7.68 6.51 15.92
C THR A 112 7.56 5.01 15.63
N ASN A 113 7.00 4.62 14.48
CA ASN A 113 6.97 3.22 14.07
C ASN A 113 8.36 2.70 13.71
N VAL A 114 9.28 3.56 13.23
CA VAL A 114 10.69 3.20 13.05
C VAL A 114 11.31 2.81 14.40
N LEU A 115 11.15 3.65 15.42
CA LEU A 115 11.69 3.40 16.76
C LEU A 115 11.08 2.14 17.38
N TYR A 116 9.78 1.94 17.19
CA TYR A 116 9.09 0.72 17.60
C TYR A 116 9.68 -0.55 16.97
N MET A 117 10.00 -0.52 15.68
CA MET A 117 10.64 -1.66 15.01
C MET A 117 12.09 -1.89 15.48
N LEU A 118 12.84 -0.82 15.77
CA LEU A 118 14.19 -0.93 16.35
C LEU A 118 14.16 -1.56 17.75
N GLU A 119 13.24 -1.11 18.62
CA GLU A 119 13.04 -1.64 19.97
C GLU A 119 12.64 -3.12 19.96
N LEU A 120 11.65 -3.50 19.12
CA LEU A 120 11.24 -4.90 18.98
C LEU A 120 12.35 -5.80 18.44
N SER A 121 13.36 -5.23 17.79
CA SER A 121 14.56 -5.94 17.32
C SER A 121 15.69 -5.93 18.35
N GLY A 122 15.55 -5.23 19.49
CA GLY A 122 16.63 -5.06 20.47
C GLY A 122 17.78 -4.16 20.00
N ILE A 123 17.59 -3.36 18.95
CA ILE A 123 18.60 -2.46 18.38
C ILE A 123 18.54 -1.10 19.13
N PRO A 124 19.69 -0.52 19.52
CA PRO A 124 19.72 0.83 20.09
C PRO A 124 19.04 1.86 19.18
N LEU A 125 18.17 2.69 19.76
CA LEU A 125 17.37 3.65 19.00
C LEU A 125 18.26 4.66 18.29
N ARG A 126 19.20 5.29 18.99
CA ARG A 126 20.10 6.29 18.41
C ARG A 126 21.30 5.64 17.74
N ALA A 127 21.71 6.20 16.61
CA ALA A 127 22.89 5.75 15.89
C ALA A 127 24.16 5.83 16.74
N ALA A 128 24.28 6.87 17.58
CA ALA A 128 25.41 7.07 18.49
C ALA A 128 25.62 5.92 19.50
N ASP A 129 24.55 5.21 19.89
CA ASP A 129 24.59 4.13 20.88
C ASP A 129 24.98 2.76 20.26
N ARG A 130 25.11 2.68 18.93
CA ARG A 130 25.43 1.44 18.22
C ARG A 130 26.93 1.12 18.19
N GLY A 131 27.78 2.13 18.43
CA GLY A 131 29.24 2.00 18.37
C GLY A 131 29.79 1.85 16.94
N ASP A 132 31.11 1.68 16.83
CA ASP A 132 31.82 1.70 15.54
C ASP A 132 31.97 0.31 14.88
N ASP A 133 31.54 -0.75 15.57
CA ASP A 133 31.55 -2.11 15.03
C ASP A 133 30.40 -2.30 14.01
N LEU A 134 30.77 -2.49 12.74
CA LEU A 134 29.84 -2.72 11.64
C LEU A 134 29.13 -4.09 11.74
N PHE A 135 29.68 -5.05 12.49
CA PHE A 135 29.17 -6.41 12.58
C PHE A 135 28.22 -6.62 13.76
N ARG A 136 28.22 -5.70 14.74
CA ARG A 136 27.38 -5.80 15.93
C ARG A 136 25.90 -5.54 15.66
N TRP A 137 25.61 -4.57 14.80
CA TRP A 137 24.25 -4.15 14.45
C TRP A 137 24.13 -4.00 12.93
N PRO A 138 22.95 -4.24 12.33
CA PRO A 138 22.75 -3.92 10.92
C PRO A 138 23.01 -2.42 10.65
N LEU A 139 23.37 -2.11 9.41
CA LEU A 139 23.36 -0.72 8.94
C LEU A 139 21.91 -0.22 8.86
N ILE A 140 21.56 0.85 9.58
CA ILE A 140 20.21 1.39 9.60
C ILE A 140 20.09 2.48 8.54
N VAL A 141 19.26 2.24 7.54
CA VAL A 141 19.12 3.10 6.37
C VAL A 141 17.68 3.59 6.25
N ALA A 142 17.46 4.85 5.88
CA ALA A 142 16.14 5.36 5.53
C ALA A 142 16.10 5.87 4.09
N GLY A 143 15.04 5.56 3.36
CA GLY A 143 14.73 6.13 2.05
C GLY A 143 13.27 6.55 1.97
N GLY A 144 12.74 6.68 0.75
CA GLY A 144 11.37 7.10 0.52
C GLY A 144 11.19 8.62 0.40
N GLY A 145 9.98 9.05 0.02
CA GLY A 145 9.71 10.43 -0.39
C GLY A 145 9.98 11.48 0.69
N CYS A 146 9.86 11.11 1.97
CA CYS A 146 10.07 12.02 3.09
C CYS A 146 11.53 12.15 3.51
N ALA A 147 12.44 11.27 3.07
CA ALA A 147 13.83 11.26 3.53
C ALA A 147 14.54 12.61 3.33
N ILE A 148 14.18 13.35 2.27
CA ILE A 148 14.77 14.67 1.94
C ILE A 148 14.42 15.80 2.91
N ALA A 149 13.54 15.55 3.89
CA ALA A 149 13.16 16.54 4.89
C ALA A 149 13.03 15.95 6.30
N SER A 150 13.54 14.74 6.52
CA SER A 150 13.34 13.99 7.75
C SER A 150 14.50 14.16 8.75
N GLU A 151 14.93 15.40 9.00
CA GLU A 151 15.86 15.67 10.11
C GLU A 151 15.36 15.19 11.49
N PRO A 152 14.04 15.16 11.78
CA PRO A 152 13.51 14.48 12.96
C PRO A 152 13.91 13.00 13.11
N LEU A 153 14.25 12.32 12.01
CA LEU A 153 14.71 10.93 12.03
C LEU A 153 16.24 10.80 12.01
N ALA A 154 16.98 11.84 11.65
CA ALA A 154 18.42 11.76 11.40
C ALA A 154 19.22 11.11 12.54
N PRO A 155 18.98 11.42 13.83
CA PRO A 155 19.72 10.81 14.95
C PRO A 155 19.54 9.29 15.13
N PHE A 156 18.55 8.69 14.46
CA PHE A 156 18.27 7.25 14.52
C PHE A 156 18.84 6.49 13.32
N MET A 157 19.31 7.19 12.28
CA MET A 157 19.75 6.61 11.01
C MET A 157 21.27 6.64 10.88
N ASP A 158 21.86 5.61 10.28
CA ASP A 158 23.26 5.65 9.85
C ASP A 158 23.37 6.39 8.52
N LEU A 159 22.49 6.07 7.56
CA LEU A 159 22.41 6.69 6.24
C LEU A 159 20.97 7.00 5.84
N MET A 160 20.79 8.07 5.06
CA MET A 160 19.52 8.45 4.45
C MET A 160 19.69 8.60 2.95
N LEU A 161 18.79 7.99 2.18
CA LEU A 161 18.84 7.86 0.73
C LEU A 161 17.83 8.79 0.09
N LEU A 162 18.33 9.77 -0.65
CA LEU A 162 17.55 10.85 -1.22
C LEU A 162 17.19 10.54 -2.67
N GLY A 163 15.89 10.34 -2.93
CA GLY A 163 15.35 10.21 -4.28
C GLY A 163 15.04 8.77 -4.67
N GLU A 164 15.38 8.44 -5.90
CA GLU A 164 15.02 7.16 -6.53
C GLU A 164 16.15 6.14 -6.27
N GLY A 165 15.76 4.99 -5.70
CA GLY A 165 16.70 4.02 -5.14
C GLY A 165 17.18 2.95 -6.13
N GLU A 166 16.59 2.88 -7.32
CA GLU A 166 16.80 1.79 -8.29
C GLU A 166 18.27 1.59 -8.67
N GLU A 167 19.05 2.67 -8.72
CA GLU A 167 20.49 2.63 -9.01
C GLU A 167 21.35 2.85 -7.76
N MET A 168 20.92 3.72 -6.85
CA MET A 168 21.66 4.09 -5.63
C MET A 168 21.74 2.96 -4.61
N VAL A 169 20.65 2.20 -4.42
CA VAL A 169 20.61 1.12 -3.43
C VAL A 169 21.57 -0.02 -3.82
N PRO A 170 21.62 -0.49 -5.08
CA PRO A 170 22.65 -1.44 -5.52
C PRO A 170 24.09 -0.97 -5.27
N GLU A 171 24.41 0.29 -5.56
CA GLU A 171 25.74 0.87 -5.32
C GLU A 171 26.09 0.87 -3.81
N LEU A 172 25.13 1.22 -2.95
CA LEU A 172 25.29 1.12 -1.51
C LEU A 172 25.50 -0.34 -1.07
N CYS A 173 24.72 -1.29 -1.61
CA CYS A 173 24.89 -2.71 -1.31
C CYS A 173 26.31 -3.20 -1.67
N ASP A 174 26.86 -2.79 -2.80
CA ASP A 174 28.23 -3.13 -3.20
C ASP A 174 29.26 -2.58 -2.22
N LEU A 175 29.05 -1.34 -1.74
CA LEU A 175 29.91 -0.75 -0.71
C LEU A 175 29.81 -1.50 0.62
N VAL A 176 28.61 -1.89 1.05
CA VAL A 176 28.42 -2.67 2.29
C VAL A 176 29.09 -4.04 2.17
N ILE A 177 28.94 -4.74 1.04
CA ILE A 177 29.62 -6.01 0.78
C ILE A 177 31.14 -5.83 0.90
N LYS A 178 31.70 -4.84 0.21
CA LYS A 178 33.13 -4.53 0.27
C LYS A 178 33.60 -4.24 1.70
N ALA A 179 32.86 -3.41 2.42
CA ALA A 179 33.18 -3.03 3.80
C ALA A 179 33.19 -4.24 4.74
N ARG A 180 32.28 -5.19 4.56
CA ARG A 180 32.25 -6.43 5.35
C ARG A 180 33.40 -7.36 5.01
N GLU A 181 33.77 -7.49 3.74
CA GLU A 181 34.89 -8.34 3.31
C GLU A 181 36.25 -7.81 3.76
N GLU A 182 36.42 -6.48 3.74
CA GLU A 182 37.64 -5.82 4.18
C GLU A 182 37.66 -5.49 5.69
N GLY A 183 36.60 -5.82 6.43
CA GLY A 183 36.53 -5.60 7.88
C GLY A 183 36.53 -4.11 8.30
N TRP A 184 35.82 -3.26 7.57
CA TRP A 184 35.75 -1.83 7.87
C TRP A 184 34.97 -1.54 9.15
N SER A 185 35.30 -0.42 9.79
CA SER A 185 34.44 0.15 10.83
C SER A 185 33.20 0.81 10.22
N ARG A 186 32.17 1.02 11.04
CA ARG A 186 30.94 1.72 10.66
C ARG A 186 31.25 3.15 10.20
N SER A 187 32.11 3.87 10.91
CA SER A 187 32.50 5.23 10.55
C SER A 187 33.17 5.30 9.19
N ARG A 188 34.08 4.38 8.87
CA ARG A 188 34.71 4.30 7.55
C ARG A 188 33.69 4.05 6.44
N LEU A 189 32.76 3.11 6.65
CA LEU A 189 31.67 2.87 5.70
C LEU A 189 30.85 4.13 5.45
N ILE A 190 30.49 4.86 6.51
CA ILE A 190 29.71 6.11 6.41
C ILE A 190 30.48 7.18 5.62
N GLU A 191 31.77 7.36 5.88
CA GLU A 191 32.63 8.33 5.18
C GLU A 191 32.79 8.00 3.69
N GLU A 192 32.79 6.71 3.33
CA GLU A 192 32.85 6.28 1.92
C GLU A 192 31.48 6.37 1.24
N ALA A 193 30.39 6.10 1.97
CA ALA A 193 29.04 6.08 1.44
C ALA A 193 28.56 7.44 0.94
N VAL A 194 29.00 8.55 1.55
CA VAL A 194 28.62 9.91 1.10
C VAL A 194 29.17 10.29 -0.27
N ASN A 195 30.12 9.52 -0.82
CA ASN A 195 30.58 9.68 -2.20
C ASN A 195 29.59 9.11 -3.22
N ILE A 196 28.62 8.30 -2.79
CA ILE A 196 27.52 7.82 -3.62
C ILE A 196 26.49 8.95 -3.72
N PRO A 197 26.19 9.48 -4.92
CA PRO A 197 25.23 10.57 -5.06
C PRO A 197 23.84 10.19 -4.55
N GLY A 198 23.29 11.04 -3.67
CA GLY A 198 22.01 10.81 -3.00
C GLY A 198 22.11 10.25 -1.59
N VAL A 199 23.31 9.87 -1.14
CA VAL A 199 23.52 9.45 0.25
C VAL A 199 23.76 10.66 1.15
N TYR A 200 22.98 10.75 2.21
CA TYR A 200 23.13 11.68 3.31
C TYR A 200 23.48 10.92 4.58
N ALA A 201 24.56 11.33 5.27
CA ALA A 201 24.99 10.74 6.54
C ALA A 201 24.80 11.74 7.69
N PRO A 202 23.78 11.58 8.55
CA PRO A 202 23.48 12.53 9.62
C PRO A 202 24.63 12.78 10.61
N SER A 203 25.45 11.76 10.87
CA SER A 203 26.60 11.80 11.77
C SER A 203 27.73 12.73 11.31
N LEU A 204 27.74 13.12 10.03
CA LEU A 204 28.72 14.05 9.46
C LEU A 204 28.28 15.51 9.53
N TYR A 205 27.20 15.79 10.25
CA TYR A 205 26.66 17.13 10.46
C TYR A 205 26.41 17.39 11.95
N THR A 206 26.61 18.63 12.37
CA THR A 206 26.21 19.13 13.68
C THR A 206 25.24 20.29 13.51
N HIS A 207 24.48 20.63 14.55
CA HIS A 207 23.60 21.81 14.54
C HIS A 207 23.88 22.74 15.71
N ASP A 208 23.53 24.01 15.55
CA ASP A 208 23.53 24.98 16.64
C ASP A 208 22.24 24.92 17.47
N ALA A 209 22.11 25.82 18.46
CA ALA A 209 20.92 25.91 19.31
C ALA A 209 19.63 26.25 18.55
N ASN A 210 19.74 26.85 17.35
CA ASN A 210 18.63 27.20 16.49
C ASN A 210 18.32 26.10 15.46
N GLY A 211 19.02 24.96 15.51
CA GLY A 211 18.83 23.84 14.60
C GLY A 211 19.49 24.02 13.23
N VAL A 212 20.35 25.03 13.04
CA VAL A 212 21.06 25.25 11.77
C VAL A 212 22.17 24.22 11.62
N LEU A 213 22.09 23.41 10.54
CA LEU A 213 23.04 22.34 10.28
C LEU A 213 24.32 22.85 9.60
N THR A 214 25.45 22.31 10.05
CA THR A 214 26.78 22.56 9.48
C THR A 214 27.52 21.22 9.29
N PRO A 215 28.19 21.01 8.15
CA PRO A 215 28.98 19.82 7.93
C PRO A 215 30.21 19.82 8.85
N LEU A 216 30.60 18.65 9.34
CA LEU A 216 31.80 18.49 10.18
C LEU A 216 33.12 18.63 9.37
N LYS A 217 33.05 18.47 8.04
CA LYS A 217 34.18 18.63 7.12
C LYS A 217 33.81 19.62 6.00
N PRO A 218 34.66 20.62 5.67
CA PRO A 218 34.35 21.61 4.63
C PRO A 218 34.20 21.04 3.22
N ASP A 219 34.84 19.91 2.94
CA ASP A 219 34.88 19.21 1.64
C ASP A 219 33.79 18.13 1.49
N LEU A 220 32.88 18.01 2.46
CA LEU A 220 31.79 17.05 2.42
C LEU A 220 30.87 17.33 1.21
N PRO A 221 30.58 16.35 0.34
CA PRO A 221 29.67 16.52 -0.77
C PRO A 221 28.26 16.91 -0.30
N THR A 222 27.64 17.89 -0.97
CA THR A 222 26.23 18.24 -0.71
C THR A 222 25.32 17.11 -1.19
N PRO A 223 24.51 16.48 -0.31
CA PRO A 223 23.63 15.39 -0.71
C PRO A 223 22.54 15.88 -1.66
N GLY A 224 22.60 15.43 -2.91
CA GLY A 224 21.61 15.74 -3.94
C GLY A 224 20.70 14.56 -4.23
N ARG A 225 19.40 14.79 -4.32
CA ARG A 225 18.41 13.75 -4.63
C ARG A 225 18.69 13.09 -5.99
N ARG A 226 18.76 11.75 -6.04
CA ARG A 226 18.96 10.99 -7.28
C ARG A 226 17.65 10.73 -8.04
N ILE A 227 17.73 10.63 -9.37
CA ILE A 227 16.63 10.23 -10.24
C ILE A 227 17.04 9.08 -11.16
N VAL A 228 16.06 8.31 -11.66
CA VAL A 228 16.23 7.40 -12.79
C VAL A 228 15.91 8.16 -14.08
N ALA A 229 16.93 8.70 -14.76
CA ALA A 229 16.70 9.60 -15.89
C ALA A 229 16.04 8.91 -17.10
N ASP A 230 16.40 7.67 -17.39
CA ASP A 230 15.79 6.84 -18.44
C ASP A 230 14.78 5.85 -17.82
N PHE A 231 13.50 6.18 -17.95
CA PHE A 231 12.45 5.43 -17.28
C PHE A 231 12.07 4.13 -18.00
N ASP A 232 12.42 3.96 -19.27
CA ASP A 232 12.22 2.69 -20.00
C ASP A 232 13.24 1.62 -19.57
N ARG A 233 14.43 2.05 -19.14
CA ARG A 233 15.47 1.20 -18.56
C ARG A 233 15.25 0.90 -17.07
N ALA A 234 14.38 1.66 -16.40
CA ALA A 234 14.11 1.47 -14.99
C ALA A 234 13.49 0.09 -14.73
N ALA A 235 14.13 -0.68 -13.84
CA ALA A 235 13.66 -2.01 -13.45
C ALA A 235 12.20 -1.95 -12.96
N TYR A 236 11.44 -3.00 -13.29
CA TYR A 236 10.05 -3.14 -12.88
C TYR A 236 9.83 -4.51 -12.24
N PRO A 237 9.06 -4.62 -11.13
CA PRO A 237 8.83 -5.88 -10.47
C PRO A 237 7.74 -6.68 -11.21
N GLU A 238 8.10 -7.25 -12.36
CA GLU A 238 7.19 -8.07 -13.18
C GLU A 238 6.69 -9.29 -12.40
N LYS A 239 7.59 -9.95 -11.66
CA LYS A 239 7.31 -11.04 -10.71
C LYS A 239 7.12 -10.53 -9.28
N GLN A 240 6.33 -9.48 -9.11
CA GLN A 240 6.13 -8.87 -7.79
C GLN A 240 5.44 -9.82 -6.81
N VAL A 241 5.79 -9.67 -5.53
CA VAL A 241 5.11 -10.38 -4.46
C VAL A 241 3.63 -10.01 -4.42
N VAL A 242 2.78 -11.04 -4.40
CA VAL A 242 1.33 -10.92 -4.41
C VAL A 242 0.78 -11.04 -2.98
N PRO A 243 0.11 -10.00 -2.44
CA PRO A 243 -0.28 -9.97 -1.03
C PRO A 243 -1.47 -10.89 -0.72
N PHE A 244 -1.51 -11.38 0.54
CA PHE A 244 -2.69 -12.05 1.10
C PHE A 244 -3.82 -11.07 1.47
N GLY A 245 -3.51 -9.83 1.83
CA GLY A 245 -4.51 -8.85 2.28
C GLY A 245 -4.03 -7.40 2.25
N ALA A 246 -3.80 -6.84 1.06
CA ALA A 246 -3.39 -5.43 0.91
C ALA A 246 -4.57 -4.45 0.81
N VAL A 247 -4.35 -3.20 1.23
CA VAL A 247 -5.30 -2.08 1.03
C VAL A 247 -5.62 -1.89 -0.46
N HIS A 248 -4.61 -2.01 -1.32
CA HIS A 248 -4.77 -2.00 -2.77
C HIS A 248 -4.34 -3.34 -3.36
N ASN A 249 -5.31 -4.22 -3.53
CA ASN A 249 -5.09 -5.57 -4.06
C ASN A 249 -5.21 -5.63 -5.59
N ARG A 250 -4.35 -4.89 -6.30
CA ARG A 250 -4.36 -4.75 -7.77
C ARG A 250 -2.96 -4.57 -8.34
N LEU A 251 -2.79 -4.90 -9.62
CA LEU A 251 -1.58 -4.58 -10.36
C LEU A 251 -1.48 -3.06 -10.52
N SER A 252 -0.54 -2.44 -9.83
CA SER A 252 -0.18 -1.04 -10.12
C SER A 252 0.79 -1.05 -11.30
N LEU A 253 0.46 -0.34 -12.38
CA LEU A 253 1.29 -0.14 -13.57
C LEU A 253 1.82 1.29 -13.57
N GLU A 254 3.09 1.52 -13.23
CA GLU A 254 3.69 2.87 -13.18
C GLU A 254 3.94 3.42 -14.59
N ILE A 255 3.03 4.26 -15.08
CA ILE A 255 3.08 4.79 -16.45
C ILE A 255 4.01 6.01 -16.58
N ALA A 256 4.18 6.77 -15.50
CA ALA A 256 4.99 7.97 -15.47
C ALA A 256 5.41 8.35 -14.05
N ARG A 257 6.57 9.02 -13.96
CA ARG A 257 7.09 9.61 -12.72
C ARG A 257 7.34 11.11 -12.92
N GLY A 258 6.96 11.92 -11.94
CA GLY A 258 7.05 13.37 -12.00
C GLY A 258 5.79 14.08 -12.48
N CYS A 259 5.66 15.35 -12.11
CA CYS A 259 4.56 16.22 -12.49
C CYS A 259 5.06 17.67 -12.62
N THR A 260 4.76 18.31 -13.75
CA THR A 260 5.22 19.69 -14.06
C THR A 260 4.10 20.73 -13.97
N ARG A 261 2.89 20.33 -13.55
CA ARG A 261 1.74 21.24 -13.34
C ARG A 261 2.04 22.37 -12.36
N GLY A 262 2.96 22.14 -11.42
CA GLY A 262 3.52 23.21 -10.58
C GLY A 262 2.56 23.76 -9.53
N CYS A 263 1.70 22.91 -8.95
CA CYS A 263 0.90 23.31 -7.78
C CYS A 263 1.84 23.71 -6.62
N ARG A 264 1.67 24.92 -6.09
CA ARG A 264 2.65 25.59 -5.20
C ARG A 264 2.74 25.00 -3.79
N PHE A 265 1.79 24.15 -3.41
CA PHE A 265 1.78 23.40 -2.16
C PHE A 265 2.34 21.97 -2.31
N CYS A 266 2.47 21.47 -3.55
CA CYS A 266 2.68 20.04 -3.79
C CYS A 266 4.16 19.69 -3.80
N GLN A 267 4.65 19.14 -2.68
CA GLN A 267 6.04 18.69 -2.55
C GLN A 267 6.40 17.62 -3.60
N ALA A 268 5.54 16.62 -3.82
CA ALA A 268 5.77 15.60 -4.85
C ALA A 268 5.92 16.22 -6.26
N GLY A 269 5.18 17.27 -6.59
CA GLY A 269 5.30 17.99 -7.86
C GLY A 269 6.62 18.75 -8.03
N VAL A 270 7.35 18.99 -6.94
CA VAL A 270 8.73 19.53 -6.97
C VAL A 270 9.73 18.38 -6.96
N LEU A 271 9.61 17.46 -6.01
CA LEU A 271 10.54 16.38 -5.75
C LEU A 271 10.59 15.32 -6.84
N TYR A 272 9.60 15.13 -7.71
CA TYR A 272 9.70 14.10 -8.76
C TYR A 272 10.06 14.66 -10.14
N ARG A 273 10.41 15.94 -10.25
CA ARG A 273 10.87 16.52 -11.51
C ARG A 273 12.21 15.91 -11.95
N PRO A 274 12.45 15.76 -13.28
CA PRO A 274 11.55 16.04 -14.41
C PRO A 274 10.46 14.98 -14.63
N ALA A 275 9.44 15.30 -15.45
CA ALA A 275 8.37 14.37 -15.80
C ALA A 275 8.84 13.37 -16.87
N ARG A 276 8.81 12.08 -16.55
CA ARG A 276 9.28 10.98 -17.40
C ARG A 276 8.17 9.96 -17.57
N GLU A 277 7.81 9.69 -18.82
CA GLU A 277 6.84 8.67 -19.21
C GLU A 277 7.56 7.39 -19.66
N ARG A 278 6.99 6.22 -19.34
CA ARG A 278 7.38 4.97 -20.01
C ARG A 278 6.79 4.94 -21.41
N SER A 279 7.51 4.33 -22.35
CA SER A 279 7.02 4.15 -23.70
C SER A 279 5.88 3.13 -23.76
N LEU A 280 4.97 3.30 -24.72
CA LEU A 280 3.87 2.33 -24.94
C LEU A 280 4.36 0.87 -25.10
N PRO A 281 5.40 0.56 -25.91
CA PRO A 281 5.88 -0.82 -26.03
C PRO A 281 6.46 -1.38 -24.71
N ASN A 282 7.10 -0.53 -23.90
CA ASN A 282 7.59 -0.93 -22.59
C ASN A 282 6.42 -1.27 -21.65
N LEU A 283 5.36 -0.45 -21.66
CA LEU A 283 4.16 -0.66 -20.84
C LEU A 283 3.36 -1.90 -21.24
N GLU A 284 3.19 -2.15 -22.54
CA GLU A 284 2.53 -3.36 -23.05
C GLU A 284 3.26 -4.62 -22.59
N LYS A 285 4.59 -4.64 -22.71
CA LYS A 285 5.43 -5.75 -22.24
C LYS A 285 5.32 -5.95 -20.73
N ILE A 286 5.44 -4.87 -19.94
CA ILE A 286 5.34 -4.95 -18.47
C ILE A 286 3.96 -5.48 -18.05
N LEU A 287 2.89 -4.97 -18.67
CA LEU A 287 1.53 -5.39 -18.41
C LEU A 287 1.37 -6.90 -18.67
N GLU A 288 1.80 -7.38 -19.83
CA GLU A 288 1.69 -8.79 -20.20
C GLU A 288 2.46 -9.68 -19.23
N ASN A 289 3.71 -9.35 -18.94
CA ASN A 289 4.54 -10.11 -18.00
C ASN A 289 3.93 -10.12 -16.60
N CYS A 290 3.49 -8.97 -16.09
CA CYS A 290 2.86 -8.88 -14.77
C CYS A 290 1.59 -9.72 -14.69
N LEU A 291 0.67 -9.61 -15.66
CA LEU A 291 -0.58 -10.37 -15.63
C LEU A 291 -0.32 -11.87 -15.68
N ASN A 292 0.60 -12.32 -16.54
CA ASN A 292 0.98 -13.73 -16.67
C ASN A 292 1.66 -14.28 -15.41
N ASP A 293 2.54 -13.51 -14.76
CA ASP A 293 3.33 -13.97 -13.62
C ASP A 293 2.62 -13.79 -12.27
N THR A 294 1.65 -12.89 -12.15
CA THR A 294 0.95 -12.63 -10.87
C THR A 294 -0.48 -13.16 -10.85
N GLY A 295 -1.17 -13.18 -11.99
CA GLY A 295 -2.58 -13.53 -12.10
C GLY A 295 -3.54 -12.45 -11.57
N PHE A 296 -3.12 -11.18 -11.48
CA PHE A 296 -4.02 -10.08 -11.10
C PHE A 296 -5.24 -9.96 -12.03
N ASP A 297 -6.37 -9.56 -11.44
CA ASP A 297 -7.67 -9.34 -12.06
C ASP A 297 -8.12 -7.86 -12.01
N ASP A 298 -7.27 -6.98 -11.49
CA ASP A 298 -7.42 -5.52 -11.50
C ASP A 298 -6.08 -4.87 -11.83
N VAL A 299 -6.09 -3.94 -12.80
CA VAL A 299 -4.97 -3.12 -13.22
C VAL A 299 -5.27 -1.65 -12.93
N SER A 300 -4.33 -0.95 -12.31
CA SER A 300 -4.41 0.47 -12.01
C SER A 300 -3.21 1.22 -12.54
N PHE A 301 -3.45 2.31 -13.26
CA PHE A 301 -2.35 3.15 -13.72
C PHE A 301 -1.84 4.03 -12.58
N LEU A 302 -0.53 4.00 -12.34
CA LEU A 302 0.15 4.77 -11.30
C LEU A 302 0.95 5.91 -11.93
N ALA A 303 0.58 7.14 -11.58
CA ALA A 303 1.32 8.37 -11.84
C ALA A 303 0.82 9.47 -10.88
N LEU A 304 1.62 10.53 -10.69
CA LEU A 304 1.15 11.72 -9.95
C LEU A 304 -0.02 12.43 -10.64
N SER A 305 -0.12 12.30 -11.97
CA SER A 305 -1.23 12.81 -12.78
C SER A 305 -1.45 11.91 -13.99
N THR A 306 -2.27 10.86 -13.82
CA THR A 306 -2.55 9.86 -14.86
C THR A 306 -3.12 10.50 -16.13
N GLY A 307 -4.05 11.45 -15.95
CA GLY A 307 -4.68 12.22 -17.02
C GLY A 307 -3.74 13.09 -17.85
N ASP A 308 -2.49 13.23 -17.41
CA ASP A 308 -1.50 14.01 -18.11
C ASP A 308 -0.46 13.17 -18.85
N PHE A 309 -0.55 11.84 -18.78
CA PHE A 309 0.27 10.95 -19.61
C PHE A 309 -0.08 11.19 -21.08
N SER A 310 0.93 11.49 -21.90
CA SER A 310 0.73 12.02 -23.25
C SER A 310 0.02 11.04 -24.19
N ALA A 311 0.14 9.73 -23.93
CA ALA A 311 -0.49 8.66 -24.69
C ALA A 311 -1.59 7.90 -23.93
N LEU A 312 -2.30 8.57 -22.99
CA LEU A 312 -3.25 7.91 -22.09
C LEU A 312 -4.42 7.27 -22.84
N LYS A 313 -4.96 7.93 -23.87
CA LYS A 313 -6.09 7.37 -24.62
C LYS A 313 -5.68 6.09 -25.32
N THR A 314 -4.55 6.12 -26.03
CA THR A 314 -4.00 4.95 -26.71
C THR A 314 -3.75 3.81 -25.73
N LEU A 315 -3.05 4.08 -24.61
CA LEU A 315 -2.74 3.08 -23.60
C LEU A 315 -4.00 2.48 -22.96
N PHE A 316 -4.94 3.34 -22.54
CA PHE A 316 -6.13 2.90 -21.82
C PHE A 316 -7.04 2.04 -22.69
N LEU A 317 -7.30 2.44 -23.93
CA LEU A 317 -8.15 1.67 -24.84
C LEU A 317 -7.50 0.33 -25.21
N GLY A 318 -6.21 0.31 -25.51
CA GLY A 318 -5.48 -0.93 -25.79
C GLY A 318 -5.45 -1.89 -24.60
N THR A 319 -5.24 -1.36 -23.38
CA THR A 319 -5.27 -2.15 -22.14
C THR A 319 -6.66 -2.73 -21.87
N MET A 320 -7.71 -1.93 -22.05
CA MET A 320 -9.10 -2.35 -21.86
C MET A 320 -9.48 -3.50 -22.81
N ASP A 321 -9.17 -3.38 -24.10
CA ASP A 321 -9.48 -4.40 -25.09
C ASP A 321 -8.79 -5.74 -24.78
N ARG A 322 -7.54 -5.68 -24.31
CA ARG A 322 -6.78 -6.85 -23.85
C ARG A 322 -7.37 -7.47 -22.57
N CYS A 323 -7.78 -6.65 -21.61
CA CYS A 323 -8.22 -7.08 -20.28
C CYS A 323 -9.66 -7.64 -20.27
N GLU A 324 -10.54 -7.13 -21.13
CA GLU A 324 -11.94 -7.56 -21.23
C GLU A 324 -12.08 -9.05 -21.59
N ALA A 325 -11.17 -9.56 -22.43
CA ALA A 325 -11.11 -10.96 -22.86
C ALA A 325 -10.91 -11.96 -21.69
N GLU A 326 -10.33 -11.51 -20.58
CA GLU A 326 -10.03 -12.33 -19.40
C GLU A 326 -10.75 -11.86 -18.12
N GLN A 327 -11.72 -10.96 -18.26
CA GLN A 327 -12.43 -10.34 -17.12
C GLN A 327 -11.46 -9.70 -16.12
N ILE A 328 -10.48 -8.95 -16.63
CA ILE A 328 -9.57 -8.14 -15.83
C ILE A 328 -10.10 -6.71 -15.84
N SER A 329 -10.25 -6.11 -14.67
CA SER A 329 -10.71 -4.73 -14.52
C SER A 329 -9.56 -3.74 -14.72
N VAL A 330 -9.86 -2.55 -15.26
CA VAL A 330 -8.88 -1.48 -15.45
C VAL A 330 -9.36 -0.21 -14.76
N SER A 331 -8.46 0.46 -14.05
CA SER A 331 -8.75 1.62 -13.24
C SER A 331 -7.82 2.80 -13.51
N LEU A 332 -8.41 4.00 -13.63
CA LEU A 332 -7.68 5.27 -13.73
C LEU A 332 -7.83 6.07 -12.43
N PRO A 333 -6.90 5.97 -11.47
CA PRO A 333 -6.84 6.85 -10.31
C PRO A 333 -6.21 8.21 -10.68
N SER A 334 -6.26 9.16 -9.74
CA SER A 334 -5.56 10.45 -9.83
C SER A 334 -5.90 11.29 -11.07
N LEU A 335 -7.18 11.32 -11.45
CA LEU A 335 -7.66 12.10 -12.59
C LEU A 335 -7.84 13.57 -12.24
N ARG A 336 -7.33 14.42 -13.13
CA ARG A 336 -7.51 15.87 -13.08
C ARG A 336 -8.74 16.27 -13.87
N VAL A 337 -9.35 17.39 -13.50
CA VAL A 337 -10.43 18.00 -14.28
C VAL A 337 -9.97 18.25 -15.73
N GLY A 338 -10.75 17.77 -16.70
CA GLY A 338 -10.49 17.94 -18.14
C GLY A 338 -9.31 17.11 -18.68
N SER A 339 -9.00 15.98 -18.04
CA SER A 339 -7.85 15.13 -18.41
C SER A 339 -8.19 13.79 -19.06
N ILE A 340 -9.49 13.50 -19.26
CA ILE A 340 -9.97 12.30 -19.95
C ILE A 340 -11.07 12.69 -20.94
N ASP A 341 -11.15 11.98 -22.06
CA ASP A 341 -12.12 12.26 -23.12
C ASP A 341 -13.35 11.36 -23.15
N ASP A 342 -14.29 11.70 -24.03
CA ASP A 342 -15.58 11.03 -24.17
C ASP A 342 -15.40 9.52 -24.48
N ASP A 343 -14.32 9.13 -25.17
CA ASP A 343 -14.04 7.72 -25.46
C ASP A 343 -13.59 6.98 -24.20
N ILE A 344 -12.69 7.57 -23.41
CA ILE A 344 -12.29 7.03 -22.11
C ILE A 344 -13.48 6.98 -21.15
N MET A 345 -14.27 8.06 -21.05
CA MET A 345 -15.45 8.13 -20.18
C MET A 345 -16.49 7.07 -20.55
N ARG A 346 -16.77 6.88 -21.85
CA ARG A 346 -17.70 5.87 -22.34
C ARG A 346 -17.27 4.45 -21.96
N ARG A 347 -15.98 4.12 -22.13
CA ARG A 347 -15.43 2.82 -21.73
C ARG A 347 -15.46 2.62 -20.21
N LEU A 348 -15.14 3.65 -19.43
CA LEU A 348 -15.24 3.61 -17.97
C LEU A 348 -16.68 3.47 -17.47
N ALA A 349 -17.67 4.05 -18.16
CA ALA A 349 -19.08 3.92 -17.78
C ALA A 349 -19.60 2.48 -17.88
N GLY A 350 -19.10 1.71 -18.85
CA GLY A 350 -19.40 0.29 -19.01
C GLY A 350 -18.98 -0.56 -17.81
N ILE A 351 -17.92 -0.15 -17.11
CA ILE A 351 -17.48 -0.73 -15.84
C ILE A 351 -18.21 0.03 -14.74
N ARG A 352 -19.32 -0.50 -14.21
CA ARG A 352 -20.28 0.12 -13.26
C ARG A 352 -19.66 0.94 -12.09
N ARG A 353 -19.06 2.10 -12.39
CA ARG A 353 -18.52 3.09 -11.45
C ARG A 353 -19.59 4.13 -11.22
N THR A 354 -20.06 4.21 -9.99
CA THR A 354 -21.12 5.17 -9.61
C THR A 354 -20.55 6.55 -9.24
N GLY A 355 -19.24 6.66 -9.03
CA GLY A 355 -18.58 7.87 -8.53
C GLY A 355 -17.31 8.28 -9.30
N ALA A 356 -17.13 9.58 -9.49
CA ALA A 356 -15.89 10.19 -9.96
C ALA A 356 -15.26 11.05 -8.86
N THR A 357 -13.93 11.17 -8.85
CA THR A 357 -13.21 11.98 -7.87
C THR A 357 -12.43 13.06 -8.60
N LEU A 358 -12.66 14.32 -8.25
CA LEU A 358 -12.04 15.50 -8.86
C LEU A 358 -11.40 16.35 -7.76
N ALA A 359 -10.26 16.96 -8.06
CA ALA A 359 -9.54 17.78 -7.09
C ALA A 359 -9.43 19.23 -7.60
N PRO A 360 -10.41 20.11 -7.29
CA PRO A 360 -10.25 21.55 -7.49
C PRO A 360 -9.29 22.19 -6.48
N GLU A 361 -9.08 21.58 -5.31
CA GLU A 361 -8.26 22.02 -4.17
C GLU A 361 -8.71 23.31 -3.47
N ALA A 362 -9.34 24.25 -4.19
CA ALA A 362 -9.83 25.50 -3.63
C ALA A 362 -11.22 25.87 -4.19
N GLY A 363 -12.02 26.54 -3.35
CA GLY A 363 -13.40 26.93 -3.66
C GLY A 363 -13.49 28.01 -4.74
N SER A 364 -12.72 29.09 -4.61
CA SER A 364 -12.73 30.21 -5.56
C SER A 364 -11.73 30.04 -6.70
N GLN A 365 -11.96 30.73 -7.83
CA GLN A 365 -11.00 30.78 -8.93
C GLN A 365 -9.69 31.46 -8.49
N ARG A 366 -9.81 32.57 -7.74
CA ARG A 366 -8.67 33.34 -7.22
C ARG A 366 -7.71 32.45 -6.43
N LEU A 367 -8.21 31.66 -5.48
CA LEU A 367 -7.37 30.79 -4.67
C LEU A 367 -6.80 29.61 -5.47
N ARG A 368 -7.55 29.08 -6.46
CA ARG A 368 -7.02 28.10 -7.43
C ARG A 368 -5.85 28.66 -8.24
N ASP A 369 -5.87 29.95 -8.58
CA ASP A 369 -4.80 30.62 -9.32
C ASP A 369 -3.58 30.90 -8.42
N ILE A 370 -3.82 31.28 -7.16
CA ILE A 370 -2.78 31.44 -6.13
C ILE A 370 -2.01 30.14 -5.93
N ILE A 371 -2.69 29.00 -5.79
CA ILE A 371 -1.99 27.72 -5.61
C ILE A 371 -1.45 27.13 -6.92
N ASN A 372 -1.65 27.82 -8.04
CA ASN A 372 -1.33 27.36 -9.39
C ASN A 372 -1.96 26.00 -9.71
N LYS A 373 -3.23 25.81 -9.33
CA LYS A 373 -3.91 24.55 -9.65
C LYS A 373 -4.08 24.44 -11.15
N GLY A 374 -4.48 25.50 -11.86
CA GLY A 374 -4.72 25.51 -13.31
C GLY A 374 -6.05 24.85 -13.73
N VAL A 375 -7.03 24.82 -12.82
CA VAL A 375 -8.39 24.35 -13.07
C VAL A 375 -9.31 25.56 -13.00
N THR A 376 -10.06 25.81 -14.07
CA THR A 376 -11.09 26.86 -14.10
C THR A 376 -12.42 26.33 -13.60
N GLU A 377 -13.28 27.22 -13.09
CA GLU A 377 -14.65 26.86 -12.72
C GLU A 377 -15.42 26.31 -13.93
N GLU A 378 -15.30 26.97 -15.09
CA GLU A 378 -15.96 26.56 -16.32
C GLU A 378 -15.51 25.16 -16.75
N GLY A 379 -14.20 24.88 -16.65
CA GLY A 379 -13.63 23.57 -16.96
C GLY A 379 -14.13 22.48 -16.01
N LEU A 380 -14.27 22.80 -14.72
CA LEU A 380 -14.85 21.88 -13.74
C LEU A 380 -16.33 21.59 -14.05
N MET A 381 -17.13 22.61 -14.31
CA MET A 381 -18.54 22.44 -14.64
C MET A 381 -18.73 21.69 -15.96
N LEU A 382 -17.89 21.95 -16.96
CA LEU A 382 -17.87 21.18 -18.21
C LEU A 382 -17.57 19.70 -17.96
N HIS A 383 -16.55 19.40 -17.17
CA HIS A 383 -16.20 18.01 -16.85
C HIS A 383 -17.32 17.29 -16.08
N VAL A 384 -17.96 17.97 -15.11
CA VAL A 384 -19.10 17.42 -14.38
C VAL A 384 -20.29 17.16 -15.31
N ARG A 385 -20.58 18.05 -16.26
CA ARG A 385 -21.61 17.83 -17.29
C ARG A 385 -21.32 16.59 -18.14
N LYS A 386 -20.07 16.36 -18.53
CA LYS A 386 -19.65 15.14 -19.24
C LYS A 386 -19.84 13.87 -18.40
N LEU A 387 -19.56 13.92 -17.11
CA LEU A 387 -19.85 12.80 -16.22
C LEU A 387 -21.34 12.45 -16.21
N PHE A 388 -22.23 13.45 -16.22
CA PHE A 388 -23.68 13.22 -16.40
C PHE A 388 -24.00 12.58 -17.76
N GLU A 389 -23.43 13.06 -18.87
CA GLU A 389 -23.61 12.50 -20.23
C GLU A 389 -23.22 11.02 -20.33
N HIS A 390 -22.34 10.54 -19.46
CA HIS A 390 -21.94 9.15 -19.42
C HIS A 390 -22.54 8.36 -18.24
N GLY A 391 -23.51 8.94 -17.51
CA GLY A 391 -24.33 8.23 -16.54
C GLY A 391 -23.78 8.16 -15.11
N TRP A 392 -22.77 8.96 -14.75
CA TRP A 392 -22.31 9.07 -13.36
C TRP A 392 -23.38 9.66 -12.46
N GLN A 393 -23.40 9.23 -11.20
CA GLN A 393 -24.42 9.64 -10.22
C GLN A 393 -23.82 10.29 -8.97
N GLN A 394 -22.51 10.19 -8.78
CA GLN A 394 -21.79 10.73 -7.63
C GLN A 394 -20.49 11.39 -8.06
N VAL A 395 -20.14 12.50 -7.41
CA VAL A 395 -18.84 13.16 -7.56
C VAL A 395 -18.27 13.48 -6.18
N LYS A 396 -17.00 13.16 -5.96
CA LYS A 396 -16.24 13.59 -4.79
C LYS A 396 -15.31 14.74 -5.20
N LEU A 397 -15.37 15.86 -4.51
CA LEU A 397 -14.51 17.02 -4.71
C LEU A 397 -13.54 17.16 -3.53
N TYR A 398 -12.23 17.21 -3.80
CA TYR A 398 -11.21 17.48 -2.78
C TYR A 398 -10.88 18.97 -2.69
N PHE A 399 -10.84 19.47 -1.46
CA PHE A 399 -10.48 20.84 -1.12
C PHE A 399 -9.48 20.86 0.03
N MET A 400 -8.67 21.92 0.06
CA MET A 400 -7.80 22.26 1.15
C MET A 400 -8.32 23.52 1.85
N ILE A 401 -8.07 23.63 3.15
CA ILE A 401 -8.34 24.85 3.95
C ILE A 401 -7.07 25.33 4.65
N GLY A 402 -6.98 26.63 4.89
CA GLY A 402 -5.77 27.25 5.45
C GLY A 402 -4.66 27.47 4.44
N LEU A 403 -4.99 27.54 3.14
CA LEU A 403 -4.02 27.83 2.10
C LEU A 403 -3.48 29.28 2.22
N PRO A 404 -2.23 29.56 1.80
CA PRO A 404 -1.70 30.92 1.82
C PRO A 404 -2.53 31.88 0.96
N GLY A 405 -2.92 33.02 1.54
CA GLY A 405 -3.78 34.01 0.88
C GLY A 405 -5.27 33.65 0.83
N GLU A 406 -5.71 32.61 1.55
CA GLU A 406 -7.12 32.26 1.75
C GLU A 406 -7.87 33.32 2.56
N THR A 407 -9.11 33.58 2.15
CA THR A 407 -10.07 34.50 2.74
C THR A 407 -11.37 33.76 3.06
N GLU A 408 -12.24 34.38 3.86
CA GLU A 408 -13.57 33.82 4.19
C GLU A 408 -14.40 33.54 2.92
N GLU A 409 -14.34 34.43 1.92
CA GLU A 409 -15.01 34.25 0.62
C GLU A 409 -14.58 32.96 -0.10
N ASP A 410 -13.33 32.51 0.07
CA ASP A 410 -12.86 31.27 -0.57
C ASP A 410 -13.41 30.02 0.12
N ILE A 411 -13.60 30.09 1.44
CA ILE A 411 -14.24 29.02 2.23
C ILE A 411 -15.71 28.92 1.85
N GLU A 412 -16.40 30.05 1.73
CA GLU A 412 -17.78 30.13 1.23
C GLU A 412 -17.91 29.55 -0.19
N ALA A 413 -16.96 29.89 -1.05
CA ALA A 413 -16.92 29.40 -2.43
C ALA A 413 -16.81 27.87 -2.53
N ILE A 414 -16.35 27.15 -1.49
CA ILE A 414 -16.37 25.67 -1.47
C ILE A 414 -17.81 25.17 -1.56
N VAL A 415 -18.71 25.74 -0.76
CA VAL A 415 -20.13 25.35 -0.71
C VAL A 415 -20.79 25.71 -2.03
N ASP A 416 -20.52 26.91 -2.54
CA ASP A 416 -21.04 27.38 -3.83
C ASP A 416 -20.60 26.49 -5.00
N LEU A 417 -19.31 26.14 -5.07
CA LEU A 417 -18.79 25.25 -6.11
C LEU A 417 -19.43 23.86 -6.05
N CYS A 418 -19.70 23.34 -4.84
CA CYS A 418 -20.43 22.09 -4.66
C CYS A 418 -21.89 22.18 -5.14
N ARG A 419 -22.58 23.31 -4.89
CA ARG A 419 -23.93 23.57 -5.40
C ARG A 419 -23.94 23.65 -6.93
N LYS A 420 -22.98 24.38 -7.52
CA LYS A 420 -22.80 24.45 -8.98
C LYS A 420 -22.55 23.07 -9.58
N ALA A 421 -21.67 22.26 -8.99
CA ALA A 421 -21.41 20.89 -9.45
C ALA A 421 -22.66 20.00 -9.38
N ARG A 422 -23.44 20.09 -8.30
CA ARG A 422 -24.71 19.37 -8.13
C ARG A 422 -25.70 19.73 -9.24
N ASP A 423 -25.77 21.01 -9.58
CA ASP A 423 -26.76 21.58 -10.51
C ASP A 423 -26.24 21.68 -11.96
N ALA A 424 -25.00 21.24 -12.22
CA ALA A 424 -24.33 21.40 -13.51
C ALA A 424 -25.10 20.77 -14.69
N ALA A 425 -25.93 19.75 -14.44
CA ALA A 425 -26.77 19.15 -15.47
C ALA A 425 -27.89 20.09 -15.97
N GLY A 426 -28.23 21.14 -15.22
CA GLY A 426 -29.31 22.07 -15.54
C GLY A 426 -30.67 21.71 -14.94
N ARG A 427 -31.66 22.58 -15.15
CA ARG A 427 -32.99 22.46 -14.55
C ARG A 427 -33.78 21.30 -15.16
N GLY A 428 -34.41 20.48 -14.31
CA GLY A 428 -35.21 19.32 -14.74
C GLY A 428 -34.39 18.05 -14.99
N MET A 429 -33.06 18.14 -14.88
CA MET A 429 -32.16 17.00 -15.03
C MET A 429 -31.86 16.33 -13.67
N PRO A 430 -31.38 15.07 -13.66
CA PRO A 430 -30.94 14.41 -12.43
C PRO A 430 -29.87 15.22 -11.69
N ARG A 431 -29.85 15.14 -10.36
CA ARG A 431 -28.81 15.75 -9.52
C ARG A 431 -27.77 14.70 -9.12
N LEU A 432 -26.50 15.08 -9.09
CA LEU A 432 -25.45 14.25 -8.50
C LEU A 432 -25.52 14.33 -6.97
N GLN A 433 -25.14 13.24 -6.32
CA GLN A 433 -24.63 13.34 -4.96
C GLN A 433 -23.21 13.88 -5.01
N VAL A 434 -22.98 15.04 -4.40
CA VAL A 434 -21.65 15.63 -4.32
C VAL A 434 -21.10 15.44 -2.90
N THR A 435 -19.88 14.93 -2.79
CA THR A 435 -19.17 14.83 -1.51
C THR A 435 -17.97 15.77 -1.53
N ALA A 436 -17.96 16.80 -0.69
CA ALA A 436 -16.76 17.58 -0.41
C ALA A 436 -15.89 16.84 0.61
N ALA A 437 -14.60 16.70 0.32
CA ALA A 437 -13.60 16.17 1.23
C ALA A 437 -12.55 17.24 1.53
N ILE A 438 -12.44 17.63 2.79
CA ILE A 438 -11.62 18.76 3.24
C ILE A 438 -10.37 18.26 3.96
N SER A 439 -9.21 18.80 3.59
CA SER A 439 -7.95 18.55 4.30
C SER A 439 -7.30 19.87 4.71
N PRO A 440 -6.82 20.02 5.96
CA PRO A 440 -6.01 21.19 6.34
C PRO A 440 -4.72 21.25 5.52
N PHE A 441 -4.30 22.45 5.14
CA PHE A 441 -3.03 22.67 4.47
C PHE A 441 -1.87 22.40 5.44
N VAL A 442 -0.90 21.62 4.96
CA VAL A 442 0.36 21.36 5.63
C VAL A 442 1.48 21.95 4.77
N PRO A 443 2.19 23.00 5.23
CA PRO A 443 3.33 23.52 4.50
C PRO A 443 4.44 22.47 4.47
N LYS A 444 4.89 22.11 3.26
CA LYS A 444 5.96 21.13 3.06
C LYS A 444 7.26 21.80 2.62
N SER A 445 8.39 21.26 3.06
CA SER A 445 9.73 21.66 2.60
C SER A 445 9.86 21.54 1.07
N HIS A 446 10.78 22.32 0.50
CA HIS A 446 11.04 22.39 -0.94
C HIS A 446 9.80 22.75 -1.78
N THR A 447 8.84 23.48 -1.22
CA THR A 447 7.70 24.03 -1.96
C THR A 447 7.75 25.56 -1.97
N PRO A 448 7.11 26.24 -2.95
CA PRO A 448 6.94 27.68 -2.90
C PRO A 448 6.30 28.22 -1.61
N PHE A 449 5.52 27.39 -0.90
CA PHE A 449 4.88 27.75 0.37
C PHE A 449 5.63 27.26 1.62
N GLN A 450 6.87 26.78 1.51
CA GLN A 450 7.64 26.32 2.67
C GLN A 450 7.89 27.41 3.74
N TRP A 451 7.85 28.69 3.35
CA TRP A 451 8.01 29.85 4.24
C TRP A 451 6.71 30.32 4.88
N GLU A 452 5.56 29.86 4.41
CA GLU A 452 4.26 30.28 4.91
C GLU A 452 3.91 29.55 6.20
N PRO A 453 3.19 30.19 7.14
CA PRO A 453 2.72 29.51 8.33
C PRO A 453 1.67 28.46 7.99
N GLN A 454 1.56 27.46 8.86
CA GLN A 454 0.34 26.67 8.98
C GLN A 454 -0.63 27.45 9.88
N ILE A 455 -1.91 27.51 9.52
CA ILE A 455 -2.93 28.10 10.40
C ILE A 455 -3.05 27.31 11.70
N SER A 456 -3.49 27.97 12.78
CA SER A 456 -3.57 27.32 14.10
C SER A 456 -4.63 26.19 14.11
N LEU A 457 -4.47 25.25 15.04
CA LEU A 457 -5.45 24.17 15.23
C LEU A 457 -6.86 24.69 15.49
N GLU A 458 -6.98 25.79 16.26
CA GLU A 458 -8.25 26.47 16.52
C GLU A 458 -8.88 27.00 15.23
N GLN A 459 -8.09 27.69 14.41
CA GLN A 459 -8.51 28.22 13.11
C GLN A 459 -8.94 27.13 12.12
N VAL A 460 -8.33 25.94 12.17
CA VAL A 460 -8.77 24.79 11.38
C VAL A 460 -10.13 24.30 11.88
N ARG A 461 -10.29 24.11 13.19
CA ARG A 461 -11.55 23.65 13.81
C ARG A 461 -12.70 24.61 13.51
N GLU A 462 -12.47 25.93 13.58
CA GLU A 462 -13.44 26.97 13.23
C GLU A 462 -13.91 26.84 11.78
N ARG A 463 -12.99 26.73 10.82
CA ARG A 463 -13.31 26.56 9.38
C ARG A 463 -14.06 25.26 9.10
N VAL A 464 -13.66 24.15 9.73
CA VAL A 464 -14.37 22.87 9.62
C VAL A 464 -15.77 23.00 10.19
N GLN A 465 -15.94 23.65 11.34
CA GLN A 465 -17.25 23.86 11.96
C GLN A 465 -18.16 24.73 11.08
N TYR A 466 -17.62 25.82 10.52
CA TYR A 466 -18.32 26.65 9.55
C TYR A 466 -18.85 25.82 8.37
N LEU A 467 -17.99 25.01 7.73
CA LEU A 467 -18.39 24.15 6.61
C LEU A 467 -19.42 23.10 7.04
N ARG A 468 -19.30 22.53 8.24
CA ARG A 468 -20.31 21.57 8.77
C ARG A 468 -21.69 22.22 8.88
N ASP A 469 -21.75 23.44 9.40
CA ASP A 469 -23.01 24.16 9.56
C ASP A 469 -23.60 24.56 8.20
N ALA A 470 -22.77 25.02 7.26
CA ALA A 470 -23.19 25.35 5.90
C ALA A 470 -23.72 24.13 5.11
N PHE A 471 -23.10 22.95 5.28
CA PHE A 471 -23.55 21.71 4.62
C PHE A 471 -24.76 21.06 5.29
N ARG A 472 -25.07 21.39 6.56
CA ARG A 472 -26.24 20.80 7.27
C ARG A 472 -27.56 21.09 6.56
N ALA A 473 -27.67 22.22 5.88
CA ALA A 473 -28.86 22.61 5.13
C ALA A 473 -29.01 21.91 3.75
N GLU A 474 -28.01 21.15 3.30
CA GLU A 474 -27.88 20.69 1.90
C GLU A 474 -28.11 19.18 1.75
N LYS A 475 -29.33 18.75 1.42
CA LYS A 475 -29.71 17.31 1.35
C LYS A 475 -28.88 16.45 0.38
N CYS A 476 -28.35 17.02 -0.71
CA CYS A 476 -27.59 16.30 -1.75
C CYS A 476 -26.08 16.55 -1.69
N LEU A 477 -25.60 17.31 -0.71
CA LEU A 477 -24.18 17.57 -0.49
C LEU A 477 -23.74 16.84 0.78
N LYS A 478 -22.61 16.15 0.72
CA LYS A 478 -21.99 15.48 1.87
C LYS A 478 -20.66 16.15 2.16
N LEU A 479 -20.32 16.26 3.44
CA LEU A 479 -19.02 16.74 3.88
C LEU A 479 -18.26 15.60 4.56
N ARG A 480 -16.98 15.47 4.23
CA ARG A 480 -15.99 14.69 4.96
C ARG A 480 -14.78 15.59 5.22
N TRP A 481 -14.10 15.39 6.33
CA TRP A 481 -12.89 16.14 6.64
C TRP A 481 -11.84 15.24 7.27
N HIS A 482 -10.58 15.64 7.15
CA HIS A 482 -9.45 15.05 7.85
C HIS A 482 -9.37 15.55 9.29
N GLU A 483 -8.82 14.74 10.20
CA GLU A 483 -8.65 15.12 11.60
C GLU A 483 -7.67 16.31 11.72
N PRO A 484 -8.10 17.45 12.28
CA PRO A 484 -7.25 18.65 12.41
C PRO A 484 -5.94 18.41 13.14
N GLU A 485 -5.97 17.64 14.22
CA GLU A 485 -4.85 17.34 15.12
C GLU A 485 -3.76 16.53 14.41
N MET A 486 -4.16 15.58 13.54
CA MET A 486 -3.22 14.82 12.74
C MET A 486 -2.48 15.72 11.74
N SER A 487 -3.20 16.62 11.05
CA SER A 487 -2.58 17.57 10.11
C SER A 487 -1.70 18.62 10.82
N PHE A 488 -2.08 19.01 12.04
CA PHE A 488 -1.25 19.88 12.87
C PHE A 488 0.08 19.19 13.23
N LEU A 489 0.04 17.95 13.73
CA LEU A 489 1.25 17.19 14.03
C LEU A 489 2.10 16.97 12.77
N GLU A 490 1.46 16.64 11.63
CA GLU A 490 2.16 16.48 10.36
C GLU A 490 2.92 17.77 10.00
N GLY A 491 2.32 18.95 10.18
CA GLY A 491 3.00 20.22 9.91
C GLY A 491 4.14 20.56 10.86
N VAL A 492 4.06 20.16 12.13
CA VAL A 492 5.20 20.23 13.06
C VAL A 492 6.35 19.37 12.51
N LEU A 493 6.10 18.11 12.20
CA LEU A 493 7.14 17.17 11.78
C LEU A 493 7.71 17.47 10.38
N SER A 494 6.89 17.95 9.45
CA SER A 494 7.26 18.17 8.04
C SER A 494 8.25 19.31 7.85
N ARG A 495 8.32 20.25 8.80
CA ARG A 495 9.21 21.40 8.75
C ARG A 495 10.15 21.49 9.95
N ALA A 496 10.25 20.41 10.69
CA ALA A 496 11.09 20.32 11.86
C ALA A 496 12.59 20.22 11.52
N ASP A 497 13.42 20.69 12.44
CA ASP A 497 14.85 20.43 12.44
C ASP A 497 15.20 19.25 13.36
N ARG A 498 16.51 19.00 13.52
CA ARG A 498 17.03 17.84 14.26
C ARG A 498 16.63 17.82 15.74
N ARG A 499 16.27 18.96 16.35
CA ARG A 499 15.84 19.04 17.76
C ARG A 499 14.56 18.23 18.02
N ILE A 500 13.71 18.06 17.00
CA ILE A 500 12.47 17.26 17.12
C ILE A 500 12.74 15.76 17.29
N ALA A 501 13.95 15.26 17.01
CA ALA A 501 14.27 13.84 17.25
C ALA A 501 14.05 13.45 18.72
N ASP A 502 14.37 14.32 19.67
CA ASP A 502 14.13 14.07 21.11
C ASP A 502 12.63 13.97 21.42
N VAL A 503 11.80 14.78 20.74
CA VAL A 503 10.34 14.74 20.85
C VAL A 503 9.80 13.43 20.27
N VAL A 504 10.28 13.00 19.10
CA VAL A 504 9.89 11.71 18.48
C VAL A 504 10.19 10.55 19.42
N GLU A 505 11.38 10.51 20.02
CA GLU A 505 11.75 9.45 20.97
C GLU A 505 10.89 9.46 22.23
N LYS A 506 10.64 10.63 22.82
CA LYS A 506 9.79 10.74 24.02
C LYS A 506 8.33 10.40 23.73
N ALA A 507 7.77 10.87 22.61
CA ALA A 507 6.41 10.54 22.20
C ALA A 507 6.24 9.03 21.98
N TYR A 508 7.23 8.39 21.33
CA TYR A 508 7.27 6.94 21.19
C TYR A 508 7.32 6.22 22.55
N ARG A 509 8.18 6.66 23.49
CA ARG A 509 8.24 6.09 24.85
C ARG A 509 6.94 6.27 25.64
N ARG A 510 6.15 7.28 25.32
CA ARG A 510 4.78 7.52 25.85
C ARG A 510 3.71 6.69 25.11
N GLY A 511 4.08 5.84 24.16
CA GLY A 511 3.18 4.90 23.47
C GLY A 511 2.57 5.40 22.17
N ALA A 512 3.04 6.54 21.63
CA ALA A 512 2.59 7.07 20.35
C ALA A 512 3.15 6.25 19.17
N ILE A 513 2.39 5.29 18.68
CA ILE A 513 2.67 4.50 17.47
C ILE A 513 1.41 4.44 16.61
N PHE A 514 1.59 4.27 15.30
CA PHE A 514 0.53 4.33 14.29
C PHE A 514 -0.22 5.67 14.28
N ALA A 515 0.51 6.80 14.37
CA ALA A 515 -0.08 8.15 14.41
C ALA A 515 -0.80 8.55 13.10
N SER A 516 -0.63 7.81 12.01
CA SER A 516 -1.40 7.95 10.76
C SER A 516 -2.79 7.28 10.80
N TRP A 517 -3.13 6.55 11.87
CA TRP A 517 -4.39 5.82 12.00
C TRP A 517 -5.29 6.49 13.03
N MET A 518 -6.48 6.92 12.62
CA MET A 518 -7.44 7.63 13.49
C MET A 518 -7.73 6.87 14.79
N ASP A 519 -7.90 5.55 14.73
CA ASP A 519 -8.21 4.70 15.89
C ASP A 519 -7.01 4.54 16.87
N HIS A 520 -5.84 5.04 16.51
CA HIS A 520 -4.60 4.96 17.29
C HIS A 520 -3.96 6.31 17.57
N PHE A 521 -4.48 7.39 16.99
CA PHE A 521 -3.90 8.71 17.09
C PHE A 521 -4.24 9.39 18.42
N SER A 522 -3.22 9.94 19.06
CA SER A 522 -3.35 10.89 20.17
C SER A 522 -2.26 11.95 20.06
N ILE A 523 -2.66 13.21 20.24
CA ILE A 523 -1.76 14.36 20.16
C ILE A 523 -1.02 14.63 21.49
N ASP A 524 -1.58 14.19 22.62
CA ASP A 524 -1.06 14.51 23.96
C ASP A 524 0.40 14.07 24.18
N PRO A 525 0.82 12.84 23.80
CA PRO A 525 2.21 12.42 23.94
C PRO A 525 3.20 13.34 23.21
N TRP A 526 2.77 13.96 22.12
CA TRP A 526 3.61 14.86 21.31
C TRP A 526 3.72 16.24 21.95
N LEU A 527 2.61 16.81 22.42
CA LEU A 527 2.59 18.12 23.09
C LEU A 527 3.36 18.09 24.41
N GLU A 528 3.19 17.03 25.20
CA GLU A 528 3.96 16.83 26.43
C GLU A 528 5.46 16.72 26.14
N SER A 529 5.83 15.98 25.09
CA SER A 529 7.23 15.80 24.69
C SER A 529 7.86 17.09 24.15
N LEU A 530 7.11 17.91 23.41
CA LEU A 530 7.54 19.25 22.99
C LEU A 530 7.85 20.13 24.21
N ALA A 531 6.91 20.22 25.15
CA ALA A 531 7.06 21.02 26.36
C ALA A 531 8.25 20.55 27.21
N GLU A 532 8.44 19.25 27.38
CA GLU A 532 9.57 18.66 28.12
C GLU A 532 10.92 18.93 27.46
N CYS A 533 10.95 19.07 26.13
CA CYS A 533 12.15 19.45 25.38
C CYS A 533 12.35 20.98 25.30
N GLY A 534 11.47 21.78 25.89
CA GLY A 534 11.53 23.24 25.84
C GLY A 534 11.26 23.81 24.44
N LEU A 535 10.51 23.08 23.62
CA LEU A 535 10.14 23.45 22.25
C LEU A 535 8.64 23.75 22.17
N THR A 536 8.25 24.64 21.26
CA THR A 536 6.83 24.86 20.94
C THR A 536 6.50 24.43 19.51
N ALA A 537 5.23 24.11 19.25
CA ALA A 537 4.81 23.74 17.90
C ALA A 537 4.95 24.91 16.92
N GLU A 538 4.77 26.14 17.40
CA GLU A 538 4.85 27.39 16.63
C GLU A 538 6.25 27.62 16.05
N GLU A 539 7.32 27.11 16.68
CA GLU A 539 8.67 27.16 16.12
C GLU A 539 8.78 26.45 14.75
N PHE A 540 7.92 25.45 14.51
CA PHE A 540 7.94 24.63 13.30
C PHE A 540 6.74 24.88 12.39
N THR A 541 5.64 25.38 12.94
CA THR A 541 4.41 25.72 12.21
C THR A 541 4.32 27.21 11.80
N GLY A 542 5.17 28.07 12.35
CA GLY A 542 5.21 29.50 12.06
C GLY A 542 5.67 29.87 10.64
N ALA A 543 5.61 31.17 10.36
CA ALA A 543 6.19 31.76 9.16
C ALA A 543 7.72 31.80 9.28
N ARG A 544 8.43 31.74 8.15
CA ARG A 544 9.90 31.78 8.11
C ARG A 544 10.39 32.94 7.25
N GLU A 545 11.42 33.62 7.72
CA GLU A 545 12.10 34.67 6.96
C GLU A 545 12.73 34.10 5.67
N LEU A 546 12.67 34.88 4.58
CA LEU A 546 13.06 34.39 3.25
C LEU A 546 14.55 34.13 3.10
N ASP A 547 15.38 34.81 3.90
CA ASP A 547 16.84 34.71 3.88
C ASP A 547 17.41 33.90 5.05
N ALA A 548 16.54 33.45 5.97
CA ALA A 548 16.97 32.59 7.06
C ALA A 548 17.36 31.19 6.55
N PRO A 549 18.32 30.51 7.22
CA PRO A 549 18.60 29.11 6.98
C PRO A 549 17.37 28.24 7.25
N LEU A 550 17.11 27.28 6.36
CA LEU A 550 16.07 26.26 6.54
C LEU A 550 16.70 24.94 7.00
N PRO A 551 15.97 24.09 7.75
CA PRO A 551 16.50 22.81 8.25
C PRO A 551 17.03 21.88 7.14
N TRP A 552 16.49 21.99 5.93
CA TRP A 552 16.85 21.18 4.76
C TRP A 552 17.73 21.92 3.74
N ASP A 553 18.26 23.11 4.05
CA ASP A 553 19.11 23.87 3.09
C ASP A 553 20.43 23.16 2.78
N HIS A 554 20.86 22.23 3.63
CA HIS A 554 22.02 21.37 3.39
C HIS A 554 21.77 20.26 2.36
N LEU A 555 20.52 20.09 1.90
CA LEU A 555 20.09 19.06 0.95
C LEU A 555 19.66 19.68 -0.38
N ASN A 556 20.02 19.04 -1.49
CA ASN A 556 19.65 19.50 -2.82
C ASN A 556 18.49 18.66 -3.41
N ALA A 557 17.31 19.28 -3.50
CA ALA A 557 16.10 18.67 -4.07
C ALA A 557 16.04 18.65 -5.61
N GLY A 558 16.98 19.31 -6.29
CA GLY A 558 17.00 19.50 -7.74
C GLY A 558 16.19 20.70 -8.23
N VAL A 559 15.70 21.55 -7.33
CA VAL A 559 14.98 22.78 -7.67
C VAL A 559 15.57 23.96 -6.90
N SER A 560 15.82 25.07 -7.61
CA SER A 560 16.53 26.22 -7.07
C SER A 560 15.66 27.07 -6.13
N ARG A 561 16.28 27.71 -5.12
CA ARG A 561 15.62 28.64 -4.19
C ARG A 561 14.96 29.80 -4.95
N GLU A 562 15.63 30.32 -5.98
CA GLU A 562 15.15 31.42 -6.81
C GLU A 562 13.87 31.05 -7.57
N PHE A 563 13.75 29.80 -8.03
CA PHE A 563 12.52 29.32 -8.65
C PHE A 563 11.37 29.28 -7.63
N LEU A 564 11.62 28.73 -6.43
CA LEU A 564 10.60 28.65 -5.38
C LEU A 564 10.12 30.03 -4.94
N LEU A 565 11.04 30.98 -4.70
CA LEU A 565 10.71 32.36 -4.36
C LEU A 565 9.97 33.10 -5.49
N ARG A 566 10.34 32.83 -6.75
CA ARG A 566 9.63 33.38 -7.92
C ARG A 566 8.20 32.87 -8.00
N GLU A 567 7.97 31.58 -7.79
CA GLU A 567 6.61 31.02 -7.76
C GLU A 567 5.81 31.51 -6.56
N ARG A 568 6.43 31.66 -5.38
CA ARG A 568 5.78 32.27 -4.20
C ARG A 568 5.29 33.69 -4.49
N ARG A 569 6.15 34.54 -5.06
CA ARG A 569 5.76 35.90 -5.46
C ARG A 569 4.61 35.89 -6.46
N ARG A 570 4.68 35.02 -7.49
CA ARG A 570 3.59 34.86 -8.47
C ARG A 570 2.28 34.42 -7.83
N ALA A 571 2.33 33.60 -6.77
CA ALA A 571 1.16 33.24 -5.97
C ALA A 571 0.47 34.48 -5.42
N PHE A 572 1.19 35.34 -4.69
CA PHE A 572 0.61 36.54 -4.10
C PHE A 572 0.23 37.62 -5.13
N GLU A 573 0.80 37.56 -6.34
CA GLU A 573 0.36 38.38 -7.49
C GLU A 573 -0.83 37.77 -8.26
N GLY A 574 -1.33 36.58 -7.90
CA GLY A 574 -2.41 35.88 -8.61
C GLY A 574 -2.03 35.39 -10.02
N LYS A 575 -0.73 35.24 -10.32
CA LYS A 575 -0.24 34.85 -11.66
C LYS A 575 -0.07 33.34 -11.78
N ILE A 576 -0.67 32.75 -12.80
CA ILE A 576 -0.58 31.32 -13.13
C ILE A 576 0.74 31.01 -13.84
N SER A 577 1.31 29.83 -13.61
CA SER A 577 2.47 29.30 -14.32
C SER A 577 2.10 28.06 -15.13
N ASP A 578 2.32 28.13 -16.43
CA ASP A 578 1.97 27.06 -17.38
C ASP A 578 2.86 25.83 -17.23
N ASP A 579 2.35 24.71 -17.75
CA ASP A 579 3.02 23.42 -17.77
C ASP A 579 4.16 23.38 -18.79
N CYS A 580 5.40 23.26 -18.30
CA CYS A 580 6.60 23.25 -19.15
C CYS A 580 6.79 21.99 -20.01
N ARG A 581 5.86 21.03 -19.98
CA ARG A 581 5.82 19.94 -20.97
C ARG A 581 5.45 20.43 -22.37
N TYR A 582 4.55 21.42 -22.43
CA TYR A 582 4.00 21.95 -23.68
C TYR A 582 4.26 23.44 -23.84
N ALA A 583 4.51 24.16 -22.74
CA ALA A 583 4.88 25.57 -22.72
C ALA A 583 6.38 25.79 -22.49
N ALA A 584 6.79 27.05 -22.45
CA ALA A 584 8.19 27.43 -22.22
C ALA A 584 8.73 26.95 -20.86
N CYS A 585 10.00 26.52 -20.85
CA CYS A 585 10.70 26.13 -19.62
C CYS A 585 10.73 27.27 -18.59
N ARG A 586 10.46 26.94 -17.32
CA ARG A 586 10.44 27.91 -16.20
C ARG A 586 11.75 27.96 -15.42
N GLN A 587 12.81 27.31 -15.90
CA GLN A 587 14.16 27.29 -15.30
C GLN A 587 14.13 26.98 -13.79
N CYS A 588 13.56 25.81 -13.45
CA CYS A 588 13.51 25.36 -12.05
C CYS A 588 14.81 24.72 -11.55
N GLY A 589 15.71 24.32 -12.46
CA GLY A 589 16.96 23.64 -12.13
C GLY A 589 16.94 22.11 -12.31
N ALA A 590 15.77 21.48 -12.45
CA ALA A 590 15.69 20.01 -12.51
C ALA A 590 16.14 19.39 -13.84
N CYS A 591 16.15 20.18 -14.93
CA CYS A 591 16.49 19.69 -16.26
C CYS A 591 17.79 20.31 -16.77
N ASP A 592 18.50 19.58 -17.62
CA ASP A 592 19.49 20.15 -18.54
C ASP A 592 18.75 21.04 -19.55
N THR A 593 19.21 22.28 -19.70
CA THR A 593 18.63 23.26 -20.64
C THR A 593 19.73 24.04 -21.34
N ALA A 594 19.37 24.81 -22.38
CA ALA A 594 20.30 25.74 -23.02
C ALA A 594 20.88 26.80 -22.04
N ALA A 595 20.18 27.08 -20.93
CA ALA A 595 20.60 28.05 -19.93
C ALA A 595 21.57 27.49 -18.88
N GLY A 596 21.73 26.16 -18.80
CA GLY A 596 22.56 25.52 -17.79
C GLY A 596 22.20 24.06 -17.55
N LYS A 597 23.11 23.39 -16.83
CA LYS A 597 22.98 21.99 -16.43
C LYS A 597 21.97 21.81 -15.29
N SER A 598 21.43 20.61 -15.17
CA SER A 598 20.59 20.24 -14.03
C SER A 598 21.33 20.40 -12.69
N LEU A 599 20.60 20.76 -11.64
CA LEU A 599 21.06 20.76 -10.25
C LEU A 599 21.08 19.34 -9.65
N LEU A 600 20.47 18.36 -10.32
CA LEU A 600 20.47 16.98 -9.86
C LEU A 600 21.86 16.34 -10.09
N PRO A 601 22.31 15.46 -9.18
CA PRO A 601 23.54 14.70 -9.40
C PRO A 601 23.41 13.86 -10.67
N ARG A 602 24.49 13.78 -11.43
CA ARG A 602 24.53 12.97 -12.64
C ARG A 602 24.63 11.49 -12.29
N THR A 603 23.82 10.67 -12.96
CA THR A 603 24.02 9.23 -12.99
C THR A 603 25.30 8.90 -13.77
N PRO A 604 26.23 8.13 -13.20
CA PRO A 604 27.39 7.62 -13.91
C PRO A 604 26.99 6.87 -15.19
N GLY A 605 27.63 7.18 -16.32
CA GLY A 605 27.41 6.48 -17.59
C GLY A 605 26.24 7.00 -18.46
N LEU A 606 25.48 8.02 -18.02
CA LEU A 606 24.50 8.69 -18.87
C LEU A 606 25.08 9.94 -19.56
N GLU A 607 24.70 10.14 -20.82
CA GLU A 607 25.09 11.31 -21.61
C GLU A 607 24.47 12.62 -21.09
N GLU A 608 25.09 13.75 -21.43
CA GLU A 608 24.52 15.07 -21.16
C GLU A 608 23.17 15.25 -21.87
N GLY A 609 22.18 15.84 -21.20
CA GLY A 609 20.85 16.09 -21.79
C GLY A 609 19.79 15.02 -21.50
N THR A 610 20.12 14.00 -20.72
CA THR A 610 19.19 12.95 -20.26
C THR A 610 18.25 13.44 -19.15
N HIS A 611 18.65 14.43 -18.37
CA HIS A 611 17.82 15.03 -17.32
C HIS A 611 16.83 16.01 -17.95
N ARG A 612 15.72 15.51 -18.48
CA ARG A 612 14.68 16.34 -19.11
C ARG A 612 13.31 15.69 -19.02
N ASN A 613 12.28 16.45 -19.42
CA ASN A 613 10.97 15.84 -19.62
C ASN A 613 11.04 14.83 -20.78
N SER A 614 10.46 13.65 -20.60
CA SER A 614 10.36 12.60 -21.63
C SER A 614 8.90 12.19 -21.77
N LEU A 615 8.34 12.39 -22.97
CA LEU A 615 6.93 12.16 -23.29
C LEU A 615 6.82 11.24 -24.50
N ASN A 616 5.78 10.39 -24.55
CA ASN A 616 5.47 9.59 -25.73
C ASN A 616 5.09 10.46 -26.93
N PHE A 617 4.22 11.46 -26.70
CA PHE A 617 3.71 12.36 -27.74
C PHE A 617 4.01 13.82 -27.42
N LYS A 618 4.18 14.64 -28.47
CA LYS A 618 4.45 16.09 -28.34
C LYS A 618 3.31 16.88 -27.70
N GLN A 619 2.10 16.32 -27.76
CA GLN A 619 0.87 16.81 -27.15
C GLN A 619 0.09 15.60 -26.64
N ARG A 620 -0.88 15.81 -25.75
CA ARG A 620 -1.74 14.72 -25.29
C ARG A 620 -2.63 14.18 -26.42
N ASP A 621 -2.93 12.89 -26.39
CA ASP A 621 -3.79 12.19 -27.37
C ASP A 621 -5.31 12.26 -27.07
N GLN A 622 -5.70 12.97 -26.00
CA GLN A 622 -7.10 13.23 -25.68
C GLN A 622 -7.61 14.47 -26.41
N LEU A 623 -8.86 14.44 -26.86
CA LEU A 623 -9.52 15.56 -27.50
C LEU A 623 -10.09 16.55 -26.47
N GLU A 624 -10.16 17.84 -26.81
CA GLU A 624 -10.90 18.81 -26.00
C GLU A 624 -12.42 18.55 -26.05
N HIS A 625 -13.11 18.79 -24.93
CA HIS A 625 -14.54 18.47 -24.80
C HIS A 625 -15.45 19.64 -25.16
N GLN A 626 -16.60 19.31 -25.77
CA GLN A 626 -17.80 20.15 -25.75
C GLN A 626 -19.00 19.30 -25.30
N PRO A 627 -19.92 19.82 -24.47
CA PRO A 627 -21.06 19.05 -24.00
C PRO A 627 -22.04 18.79 -25.16
N ASN A 628 -22.64 17.60 -25.18
CA ASN A 628 -23.63 17.24 -26.19
C ASN A 628 -25.00 17.80 -25.77
N LEU A 629 -25.56 18.69 -26.59
CA LEU A 629 -26.82 19.37 -26.30
C LEU A 629 -27.91 19.01 -27.32
N ASP A 630 -29.16 18.96 -26.88
CA ASP A 630 -30.33 18.88 -27.75
C ASP A 630 -30.62 20.23 -28.43
N GLU A 631 -31.61 20.25 -29.33
CA GLU A 631 -32.08 21.44 -30.04
C GLU A 631 -32.56 22.57 -29.10
N ASN A 632 -32.87 22.25 -27.84
CA ASN A 632 -33.30 23.18 -26.79
C ASN A 632 -32.16 23.55 -25.81
N GLY A 633 -30.92 23.15 -26.11
CA GLY A 633 -29.74 23.43 -25.27
C GLY A 633 -29.65 22.60 -23.99
N ARG A 634 -30.39 21.50 -23.87
CA ARG A 634 -30.33 20.59 -22.71
C ARG A 634 -29.31 19.48 -22.96
N LEU A 635 -28.64 19.01 -21.90
CA LEU A 635 -27.67 17.91 -22.05
C LEU A 635 -28.35 16.64 -22.54
N LEU A 636 -27.79 16.04 -23.58
CA LEU A 636 -28.18 14.74 -24.07
C LEU A 636 -27.71 13.67 -23.09
N MET A 637 -28.64 13.15 -22.30
CA MET A 637 -28.39 12.05 -21.37
C MET A 637 -28.43 10.72 -22.09
N PRO A 638 -27.64 9.74 -21.63
CA PRO A 638 -27.83 8.39 -22.08
C PRO A 638 -29.24 7.94 -21.66
N PRO A 639 -29.90 7.06 -22.42
CA PRO A 639 -31.18 6.51 -22.01
C PRO A 639 -31.04 6.01 -20.57
N LYS A 640 -32.04 6.33 -19.73
CA LYS A 640 -32.03 5.97 -18.31
C LYS A 640 -31.59 4.51 -18.22
N PRO A 641 -30.51 4.18 -17.47
CA PRO A 641 -30.02 2.82 -17.43
C PRO A 641 -31.20 1.89 -17.09
N PRO A 642 -31.27 0.69 -17.68
CA PRO A 642 -32.27 -0.29 -17.26
C PRO A 642 -32.25 -0.37 -15.74
N LYS A 643 -33.42 -0.59 -15.12
CA LYS A 643 -33.53 -0.68 -13.65
C LYS A 643 -32.36 -1.53 -13.16
N ALA A 644 -31.77 -1.13 -12.02
CA ALA A 644 -30.55 -1.70 -11.42
C ALA A 644 -30.58 -3.22 -11.11
N THR A 645 -31.57 -3.93 -11.65
CA THR A 645 -31.88 -5.36 -11.60
C THR A 645 -31.32 -6.18 -12.77
N GLU A 646 -30.86 -5.56 -13.87
CA GLU A 646 -30.25 -6.31 -14.99
C GLU A 646 -28.71 -6.30 -14.93
N PRO A 647 -28.05 -7.48 -14.89
CA PRO A 647 -26.60 -7.57 -14.88
C PRO A 647 -25.98 -7.16 -16.23
N PRO A 648 -24.76 -6.57 -16.24
CA PRO A 648 -24.04 -6.29 -17.48
C PRO A 648 -23.84 -7.58 -18.25
N ALA A 649 -24.06 -7.53 -19.56
CA ALA A 649 -23.88 -8.68 -20.44
C ALA A 649 -22.38 -8.98 -20.56
N ILE A 650 -21.90 -10.02 -19.88
CA ILE A 650 -20.58 -10.58 -20.17
C ILE A 650 -20.62 -11.31 -21.51
N ASN A 651 -19.45 -11.45 -22.13
CA ASN A 651 -19.30 -12.33 -23.29
C ASN A 651 -19.84 -13.72 -22.93
N SER A 652 -20.84 -14.19 -23.66
CA SER A 652 -21.54 -15.46 -23.39
C SER A 652 -20.59 -16.66 -23.42
N ALA A 653 -19.47 -16.56 -24.15
CA ALA A 653 -18.41 -17.55 -24.16
C ALA A 653 -17.78 -17.79 -22.77
N LEU A 654 -17.76 -16.77 -21.90
CA LEU A 654 -17.21 -16.88 -20.54
C LEU A 654 -18.13 -17.64 -19.58
N ALA A 655 -19.42 -17.72 -19.88
CA ALA A 655 -20.41 -18.41 -19.05
C ALA A 655 -20.63 -19.88 -19.45
N VAL A 656 -19.96 -20.35 -20.50
CA VAL A 656 -20.03 -21.75 -20.93
C VAL A 656 -19.48 -22.63 -19.81
N LYS A 657 -20.20 -23.71 -19.49
CA LYS A 657 -19.79 -24.71 -18.49
C LYS A 657 -19.53 -26.03 -19.21
N ALA A 658 -18.31 -26.24 -19.68
CA ALA A 658 -17.94 -27.42 -20.47
C ALA A 658 -17.64 -28.63 -19.57
N VAL A 659 -16.84 -28.43 -18.51
CA VAL A 659 -16.44 -29.49 -17.60
C VAL A 659 -16.29 -28.95 -16.18
N ARG A 660 -16.51 -29.82 -15.18
CA ARG A 660 -16.33 -29.50 -13.76
C ARG A 660 -15.44 -30.53 -13.09
N TYR A 661 -14.45 -30.06 -12.35
CA TYR A 661 -13.55 -30.90 -11.56
C TYR A 661 -13.69 -30.62 -10.09
N ARG A 662 -13.69 -31.67 -9.27
CA ARG A 662 -13.32 -31.61 -7.85
C ARG A 662 -11.81 -31.79 -7.77
N VAL A 663 -11.12 -30.79 -7.24
CA VAL A 663 -9.67 -30.72 -7.06
C VAL A 663 -9.38 -30.97 -5.59
N TRP A 664 -8.66 -32.06 -5.30
CA TRP A 664 -8.19 -32.39 -3.96
C TRP A 664 -6.82 -31.79 -3.71
N HIS A 665 -6.63 -31.20 -2.53
CA HIS A 665 -5.36 -30.61 -2.15
C HIS A 665 -5.07 -30.75 -0.66
N THR A 666 -3.79 -30.61 -0.35
CA THR A 666 -3.28 -30.42 1.01
C THR A 666 -3.16 -28.94 1.35
N LYS A 667 -3.13 -28.65 2.65
CA LYS A 667 -2.90 -27.34 3.25
C LYS A 667 -2.14 -27.56 4.54
N GLU A 668 -0.81 -27.50 4.45
CA GLU A 668 0.13 -27.87 5.51
C GLU A 668 1.09 -26.70 5.80
N ALA A 669 1.77 -26.77 6.95
CA ALA A 669 2.74 -25.79 7.42
C ALA A 669 2.18 -24.35 7.41
N GLU A 670 2.92 -23.39 6.86
CA GLU A 670 2.52 -21.98 6.81
C GLU A 670 1.18 -21.76 6.10
N ALA A 671 0.83 -22.61 5.11
CA ALA A 671 -0.43 -22.47 4.38
C ALA A 671 -1.65 -22.70 5.27
N ALA A 672 -1.53 -23.42 6.39
CA ALA A 672 -2.60 -23.60 7.37
C ALA A 672 -3.11 -22.28 7.96
N TYR A 673 -2.27 -21.23 7.95
CA TYR A 673 -2.59 -19.91 8.49
C TYR A 673 -3.29 -18.97 7.48
N ILE A 674 -3.50 -19.42 6.25
CA ILE A 674 -4.25 -18.70 5.22
C ILE A 674 -5.75 -18.89 5.47
N SER A 675 -6.51 -17.81 5.56
CA SER A 675 -7.97 -17.85 5.70
C SER A 675 -8.66 -18.32 4.41
N GLN A 676 -9.94 -18.68 4.51
CA GLN A 676 -10.70 -19.15 3.34
C GLN A 676 -10.83 -18.09 2.24
N LEU A 677 -10.99 -16.82 2.60
CA LEU A 677 -11.12 -15.72 1.63
C LEU A 677 -9.80 -15.47 0.91
N GLU A 678 -8.69 -15.53 1.62
CA GLU A 678 -7.35 -15.42 1.04
C GLU A 678 -7.06 -16.60 0.11
N LEU A 679 -7.39 -17.83 0.53
CA LEU A 679 -7.24 -19.03 -0.28
C LEU A 679 -8.00 -18.93 -1.60
N GLN A 680 -9.24 -18.42 -1.58
CA GLN A 680 -10.03 -18.21 -2.79
C GLN A 680 -9.32 -17.28 -3.79
N SER A 681 -8.83 -16.13 -3.32
CA SER A 681 -8.12 -15.18 -4.19
C SER A 681 -6.80 -15.77 -4.72
N LEU A 682 -6.07 -16.52 -3.90
CA LEU A 682 -4.82 -17.18 -4.30
C LEU A 682 -5.05 -18.25 -5.37
N LEU A 683 -6.09 -19.08 -5.21
CA LEU A 683 -6.43 -20.10 -6.19
C LEU A 683 -6.90 -19.49 -7.51
N GLU A 684 -7.70 -18.42 -7.48
CA GLU A 684 -8.05 -17.70 -8.69
C GLU A 684 -6.81 -17.21 -9.45
N ARG A 685 -5.86 -16.60 -8.74
CA ARG A 685 -4.60 -16.14 -9.32
C ARG A 685 -3.77 -17.29 -9.88
N ALA A 686 -3.66 -18.40 -9.14
CA ALA A 686 -2.96 -19.59 -9.61
C ALA A 686 -3.58 -20.15 -10.89
N MET A 687 -4.91 -20.16 -10.99
CA MET A 687 -5.63 -20.58 -12.21
C MET A 687 -5.41 -19.64 -13.39
N ARG A 688 -5.35 -18.33 -13.15
CA ARG A 688 -5.00 -17.32 -14.17
C ARG A 688 -3.56 -17.52 -14.67
N ARG A 689 -2.59 -17.66 -13.77
CA ARG A 689 -1.18 -17.97 -14.12
C ARG A 689 -1.01 -19.33 -14.84
N ALA A 690 -1.90 -20.27 -14.55
CA ALA A 690 -1.96 -21.56 -15.23
C ALA A 690 -2.63 -21.48 -16.62
N GLY A 691 -3.19 -20.34 -17.01
CA GLY A 691 -3.92 -20.17 -18.26
C GLY A 691 -5.14 -21.08 -18.36
N LEU A 692 -5.81 -21.36 -17.23
CA LEU A 692 -7.01 -22.19 -17.23
C LEU A 692 -8.22 -21.40 -17.76
N PRO A 693 -9.01 -22.00 -18.67
CA PRO A 693 -10.19 -21.35 -19.23
C PRO A 693 -11.35 -21.44 -18.23
N MET A 694 -11.29 -20.64 -17.16
CA MET A 694 -12.32 -20.60 -16.11
C MET A 694 -13.69 -20.15 -16.65
N ALA A 695 -14.75 -20.80 -16.21
CA ALA A 695 -16.12 -20.33 -16.45
C ALA A 695 -16.51 -19.28 -15.40
N PHE A 696 -17.33 -18.30 -15.78
CA PHE A 696 -17.76 -17.19 -14.92
C PHE A 696 -19.27 -17.22 -14.68
N SER A 697 -19.70 -16.72 -13.52
CA SER A 697 -21.11 -16.53 -13.19
C SER A 697 -21.74 -15.40 -14.02
N GLN A 698 -23.03 -15.53 -14.30
CA GLN A 698 -23.84 -14.42 -14.80
C GLN A 698 -24.26 -13.53 -13.62
N GLY A 699 -24.12 -12.20 -13.73
CA GLY A 699 -24.46 -11.29 -12.64
C GLY A 699 -23.74 -9.94 -12.69
N PHE A 700 -23.99 -9.11 -11.68
CA PHE A 700 -23.37 -7.78 -11.56
C PHE A 700 -21.86 -7.80 -11.34
N HIS A 701 -21.37 -8.90 -10.78
CA HIS A 701 -19.95 -9.17 -10.56
C HIS A 701 -19.70 -10.61 -11.01
N PRO A 702 -19.37 -10.82 -12.29
CA PRO A 702 -19.01 -12.14 -12.80
C PRO A 702 -17.79 -12.66 -12.03
N LEU A 703 -17.98 -13.72 -11.25
CA LEU A 703 -16.93 -14.39 -10.52
C LEU A 703 -16.62 -15.73 -11.17
N PRO A 704 -15.37 -16.21 -11.14
CA PRO A 704 -15.06 -17.57 -11.52
C PRO A 704 -15.94 -18.56 -10.76
N LEU A 705 -16.43 -19.58 -11.46
CA LEU A 705 -17.27 -20.62 -10.90
C LEU A 705 -16.42 -21.61 -10.10
N ILE A 706 -16.11 -21.21 -8.86
CA ILE A 706 -15.38 -21.98 -7.87
C ILE A 706 -16.29 -22.24 -6.68
N SER A 707 -16.30 -23.46 -6.15
CA SER A 707 -16.98 -23.77 -4.89
C SER A 707 -16.07 -24.56 -3.97
N PHE A 708 -16.23 -24.39 -2.67
CA PHE A 708 -15.34 -24.99 -1.67
C PHE A 708 -16.09 -25.97 -0.78
N GLY A 709 -15.35 -26.94 -0.25
CA GLY A 709 -15.80 -27.71 0.89
C GLY A 709 -15.95 -26.86 2.16
N ARG A 710 -16.16 -27.54 3.29
CA ARG A 710 -16.25 -26.87 4.59
C ARG A 710 -14.90 -26.30 4.99
N ALA A 711 -14.85 -24.99 5.24
CA ALA A 711 -13.62 -24.31 5.63
C ALA A 711 -13.15 -24.75 7.03
N LEU A 712 -11.87 -25.11 7.16
CA LEU A 712 -11.22 -25.36 8.45
C LEU A 712 -10.82 -24.05 9.16
N PRO A 713 -10.75 -24.06 10.50
CA PRO A 713 -10.17 -22.95 11.24
C PRO A 713 -8.73 -22.65 10.83
N VAL A 714 -8.33 -21.38 10.91
CA VAL A 714 -6.95 -20.94 10.69
C VAL A 714 -6.01 -21.63 11.68
N GLY A 715 -4.90 -22.19 11.17
CA GLY A 715 -3.92 -22.96 11.94
C GLY A 715 -4.20 -24.47 11.99
N VAL A 716 -5.29 -24.97 11.41
CA VAL A 716 -5.55 -26.40 11.24
C VAL A 716 -5.05 -26.85 9.88
N GLU A 717 -4.23 -27.90 9.87
CA GLU A 717 -3.67 -28.51 8.65
C GLU A 717 -4.66 -29.49 8.03
N SER A 718 -4.45 -29.83 6.76
CA SER A 718 -5.29 -30.81 6.07
C SER A 718 -4.56 -31.49 4.92
N GLN A 719 -4.80 -32.78 4.77
CA GLN A 719 -4.35 -33.62 3.65
C GLN A 719 -5.48 -33.97 2.68
N ALA A 720 -6.69 -33.50 2.97
CA ALA A 720 -7.88 -33.90 2.24
C ALA A 720 -8.83 -32.71 2.10
N GLU A 721 -8.35 -31.51 1.77
CA GLU A 721 -9.22 -30.41 1.34
C GLU A 721 -9.66 -30.61 -0.11
N TRP A 722 -10.75 -29.95 -0.48
CA TRP A 722 -11.13 -29.86 -1.89
C TRP A 722 -11.86 -28.57 -2.22
N PHE A 723 -11.73 -28.18 -3.49
CA PHE A 723 -12.56 -27.20 -4.15
C PHE A 723 -13.01 -27.75 -5.49
N SER A 724 -14.06 -27.19 -6.08
CA SER A 724 -14.44 -27.50 -7.45
C SER A 724 -14.30 -26.29 -8.36
N ILE A 725 -13.86 -26.54 -9.58
CA ILE A 725 -13.72 -25.53 -10.62
C ILE A 725 -14.56 -25.92 -11.83
N VAL A 726 -15.14 -24.94 -12.51
CA VAL A 726 -15.82 -25.12 -13.79
C VAL A 726 -14.99 -24.45 -14.88
N LEU A 727 -14.73 -25.18 -15.95
CA LEU A 727 -14.01 -24.69 -17.12
C LEU A 727 -14.98 -24.50 -18.29
N ARG A 728 -14.72 -23.48 -19.10
CA ARG A 728 -15.51 -23.15 -20.31
C ARG A 728 -15.06 -23.92 -21.55
N GLU A 729 -13.89 -24.55 -21.48
CA GLU A 729 -13.35 -25.45 -22.51
C GLU A 729 -13.05 -26.82 -21.89
N PRO A 730 -13.23 -27.93 -22.64
CA PRO A 730 -12.94 -29.27 -22.15
C PRO A 730 -11.43 -29.51 -22.11
N LEU A 731 -10.83 -29.43 -20.91
CA LEU A 731 -9.46 -29.86 -20.64
C LEU A 731 -9.49 -31.16 -19.86
N SER A 732 -8.58 -32.11 -20.12
CA SER A 732 -8.45 -33.33 -19.32
C SER A 732 -7.93 -33.03 -17.91
N ALA A 733 -8.27 -33.89 -16.94
CA ALA A 733 -7.77 -33.78 -15.57
C ALA A 733 -6.22 -33.74 -15.50
N GLU A 734 -5.54 -34.51 -16.36
CA GLU A 734 -4.07 -34.51 -16.46
C GLU A 734 -3.53 -33.15 -16.90
N GLU A 735 -4.15 -32.52 -17.91
CA GLU A 735 -3.72 -31.22 -18.41
C GLU A 735 -3.98 -30.11 -17.38
N VAL A 736 -5.11 -30.17 -16.66
CA VAL A 736 -5.39 -29.22 -15.56
C VAL A 736 -4.35 -29.36 -14.46
N MET A 737 -4.04 -30.60 -14.03
CA MET A 737 -3.00 -30.86 -13.02
C MET A 737 -1.64 -30.35 -13.46
N LYS A 738 -1.24 -30.65 -14.70
CA LYS A 738 0.04 -30.22 -15.26
C LYS A 738 0.21 -28.71 -15.28
N ARG A 739 -0.86 -27.96 -15.56
CA ARG A 739 -0.83 -26.50 -15.58
C ARG A 739 -0.93 -25.86 -14.19
N LEU A 740 -1.80 -26.39 -13.32
CA LEU A 740 -2.14 -25.75 -12.05
C LEU A 740 -1.18 -26.12 -10.91
N ALA A 741 -0.75 -27.38 -10.81
CA ALA A 741 0.08 -27.84 -9.69
C ALA A 741 1.38 -27.04 -9.51
N PRO A 742 2.11 -26.64 -10.58
CA PRO A 742 3.32 -25.81 -10.44
C PRO A 742 3.04 -24.36 -10.03
N ARG A 743 1.78 -23.93 -9.99
CA ARG A 743 1.36 -22.57 -9.64
C ARG A 743 0.79 -22.48 -8.22
N MET A 744 0.79 -23.59 -7.49
CA MET A 744 0.30 -23.62 -6.11
C MET A 744 1.34 -23.02 -5.16
N LEU A 745 0.84 -22.34 -4.13
CA LEU A 745 1.67 -21.76 -3.09
C LEU A 745 2.41 -22.85 -2.30
N ARG A 746 3.55 -22.51 -1.70
CA ARG A 746 4.21 -23.36 -0.71
C ARG A 746 3.21 -23.77 0.40
N GLY A 747 3.20 -25.05 0.74
CA GLY A 747 2.25 -25.63 1.69
C GLY A 747 0.89 -26.03 1.10
N LEU A 748 0.64 -25.76 -0.19
CA LEU A 748 -0.51 -26.26 -0.93
C LEU A 748 -0.04 -27.21 -2.04
N ARG A 749 -0.41 -28.50 -1.96
CA ARG A 749 -0.14 -29.49 -3.01
C ARG A 749 -1.44 -30.07 -3.53
N LEU A 750 -1.59 -30.16 -4.85
CA LEU A 750 -2.71 -30.87 -5.46
C LEU A 750 -2.44 -32.37 -5.46
N ASP A 751 -3.42 -33.17 -5.05
CA ASP A 751 -3.27 -34.63 -4.95
C ASP A 751 -3.95 -35.34 -6.13
N ARG A 752 -5.22 -35.01 -6.41
CA ARG A 752 -5.97 -35.61 -7.53
C ARG A 752 -7.15 -34.75 -7.99
N LEU A 753 -7.60 -34.99 -9.21
CA LEU A 753 -8.79 -34.39 -9.81
C LEU A 753 -9.82 -35.47 -10.13
N GLU A 754 -11.08 -35.19 -9.81
CA GLU A 754 -12.23 -36.03 -10.12
C GLU A 754 -13.19 -35.22 -10.99
N GLU A 755 -13.52 -35.73 -12.18
CA GLU A 755 -14.59 -35.13 -12.98
C GLU A 755 -15.94 -35.39 -12.30
N ILE A 756 -16.72 -34.33 -12.14
CA ILE A 756 -18.05 -34.40 -11.51
C ILE A 756 -19.09 -33.76 -12.44
N PRO A 757 -20.38 -34.14 -12.33
CA PRO A 757 -21.41 -33.53 -13.17
C PRO A 757 -21.45 -32.01 -13.01
N VAL A 758 -21.54 -31.29 -14.13
CA VAL A 758 -21.46 -29.81 -14.17
C VAL A 758 -22.52 -29.15 -13.28
N ASN A 759 -23.72 -29.74 -13.20
CA ASN A 759 -24.85 -29.23 -12.43
C ASN A 759 -24.96 -29.82 -11.01
N ASP A 760 -23.95 -30.57 -10.56
CA ASP A 760 -24.00 -31.22 -9.25
C ASP A 760 -24.03 -30.20 -8.10
N LYS A 761 -24.78 -30.49 -7.05
CA LYS A 761 -24.76 -29.66 -5.84
C LYS A 761 -23.54 -30.06 -5.02
N SER A 762 -22.78 -29.08 -4.55
CA SER A 762 -21.67 -29.33 -3.63
C SER A 762 -22.19 -30.01 -2.36
N VAL A 763 -21.84 -31.29 -2.15
CA VAL A 763 -22.18 -32.04 -0.94
C VAL A 763 -21.08 -31.82 0.10
N GLY A 764 -21.45 -31.48 1.33
CA GLY A 764 -20.50 -31.39 2.44
C GLY A 764 -20.07 -32.77 2.93
N SER A 765 -18.92 -32.84 3.61
CA SER A 765 -18.51 -34.07 4.30
C SER A 765 -19.51 -34.44 5.39
N VAL A 766 -19.85 -35.73 5.45
CA VAL A 766 -20.64 -36.34 6.52
C VAL A 766 -19.74 -36.90 7.62
N GLN A 767 -18.53 -37.33 7.28
CA GLN A 767 -17.55 -37.82 8.25
C GLN A 767 -16.15 -37.27 7.93
N GLU A 768 -15.37 -36.95 8.94
CA GLU A 768 -13.99 -36.47 8.82
C GLU A 768 -13.09 -37.15 9.85
N THR A 769 -11.85 -37.46 9.45
CA THR A 769 -10.82 -38.02 10.34
C THR A 769 -9.77 -36.96 10.64
N PHE A 770 -9.40 -36.79 11.90
CA PHE A 770 -8.36 -35.85 12.34
C PHE A 770 -7.30 -36.55 13.18
N SER A 771 -6.05 -36.09 13.07
CA SER A 771 -5.02 -36.32 14.08
C SER A 771 -4.81 -35.07 14.93
N LEU A 772 -4.57 -35.28 16.22
CA LEU A 772 -4.30 -34.24 17.20
C LEU A 772 -3.02 -34.56 17.95
N ARG A 773 -2.15 -33.56 18.10
CA ARG A 773 -0.95 -33.63 18.92
C ARG A 773 -0.86 -32.40 19.82
N PHE A 774 -0.51 -32.63 21.08
CA PHE A 774 -0.21 -31.57 22.01
C PHE A 774 1.29 -31.20 21.98
N VAL A 775 1.59 -29.90 21.91
CA VAL A 775 2.94 -29.33 21.96
C VAL A 775 3.10 -28.54 23.24
N GLY A 776 4.01 -28.98 24.11
CA GLY A 776 4.28 -28.36 25.39
C GLY A 776 5.18 -29.24 26.25
N SER A 777 5.16 -29.04 27.57
CA SER A 777 5.95 -29.86 28.49
C SER A 777 5.44 -31.32 28.55
N ASP A 778 6.30 -32.25 28.97
CA ASP A 778 5.89 -33.65 29.19
C ASP A 778 4.81 -33.80 30.27
N ALA A 779 4.70 -32.85 31.19
CA ALA A 779 3.62 -32.83 32.17
C ALA A 779 2.29 -32.42 31.52
N ASP A 780 2.29 -31.34 30.75
CA ASP A 780 1.08 -30.86 30.06
C ASP A 780 0.60 -31.86 29.01
N ARG A 781 1.52 -32.51 28.30
CA ARG A 781 1.16 -33.58 27.35
C ARG A 781 0.45 -34.74 28.05
N ARG A 782 0.89 -35.13 29.25
CA ARG A 782 0.20 -36.17 30.04
C ARG A 782 -1.19 -35.72 30.48
N LEU A 783 -1.33 -34.49 30.97
CA LEU A 783 -2.63 -33.91 31.32
C LEU A 783 -3.58 -33.85 30.11
N PHE A 784 -3.05 -33.55 28.93
CA PHE A 784 -3.80 -33.59 27.69
C PHE A 784 -4.31 -35.01 27.40
N MET A 785 -3.43 -36.01 27.50
CA MET A 785 -3.80 -37.41 27.28
C MET A 785 -4.88 -37.88 28.26
N GLU A 786 -4.68 -37.63 29.56
CA GLU A 786 -5.63 -37.96 30.62
C GLU A 786 -7.01 -37.34 30.39
N ALA A 787 -7.08 -36.06 29.99
CA ALA A 787 -8.35 -35.39 29.72
C ALA A 787 -9.13 -36.02 28.55
N TRP A 788 -8.44 -36.53 27.53
CA TRP A 788 -9.06 -37.22 26.39
C TRP A 788 -9.46 -38.65 26.73
N ASP A 789 -8.70 -39.35 27.55
CA ASP A 789 -9.07 -40.68 28.07
C ASP A 789 -10.31 -40.58 28.96
N ASP A 790 -10.36 -39.60 29.86
CA ASP A 790 -11.52 -39.29 30.70
C ASP A 790 -12.75 -38.98 29.83
N PHE A 791 -12.59 -38.14 28.81
CA PHE A 791 -13.67 -37.83 27.87
C PHE A 791 -14.17 -39.08 27.13
N THR A 792 -13.26 -39.96 26.69
CA THR A 792 -13.61 -41.19 25.96
C THR A 792 -14.49 -42.11 26.81
N ALA A 793 -14.26 -42.13 28.13
CA ALA A 793 -15.03 -42.89 29.11
C ALA A 793 -16.39 -42.27 29.49
N THR A 794 -16.70 -41.05 29.03
CA THR A 794 -18.02 -40.41 29.27
C THR A 794 -19.07 -40.81 28.23
N ASP A 795 -20.32 -40.91 28.67
CA ASP A 795 -21.49 -41.16 27.81
C ASP A 795 -22.04 -39.88 27.15
N SER A 796 -21.75 -38.71 27.74
CA SER A 796 -22.29 -37.42 27.31
C SER A 796 -21.38 -36.27 27.75
N LEU A 797 -21.23 -35.26 26.89
CA LEU A 797 -20.54 -34.01 27.22
C LEU A 797 -21.33 -32.82 26.64
N MET A 798 -22.03 -32.10 27.51
CA MET A 798 -22.77 -30.91 27.11
C MET A 798 -21.83 -29.73 26.92
N PHE A 799 -21.74 -29.21 25.69
CA PHE A 799 -20.91 -28.06 25.36
C PHE A 799 -21.78 -26.90 24.86
N THR A 800 -21.60 -25.73 25.49
CA THR A 800 -22.25 -24.49 25.07
C THR A 800 -21.29 -23.66 24.23
N ARG A 801 -21.70 -23.33 23.01
CA ARG A 801 -20.99 -22.38 22.15
C ARG A 801 -21.80 -21.13 21.91
N GLU A 802 -21.12 -20.01 21.80
CA GLU A 802 -21.72 -18.76 21.33
C GLU A 802 -21.99 -18.82 19.82
N THR A 803 -23.17 -18.36 19.41
CA THR A 803 -23.52 -18.21 18.00
C THR A 803 -24.10 -16.82 17.75
N LYS A 804 -24.23 -16.42 16.48
CA LYS A 804 -24.92 -15.16 16.11
C LYS A 804 -26.37 -15.07 16.63
N LYS A 805 -26.97 -16.19 17.03
CA LYS A 805 -28.34 -16.28 17.58
C LYS A 805 -28.35 -16.52 19.10
N GLY A 806 -27.23 -16.29 19.79
CA GLY A 806 -27.03 -16.58 21.20
C GLY A 806 -26.38 -17.94 21.48
N PRO A 807 -26.20 -18.30 22.77
CA PRO A 807 -25.58 -19.56 23.17
C PRO A 807 -26.41 -20.76 22.71
N ARG A 808 -25.73 -21.79 22.21
CA ARG A 808 -26.32 -23.08 21.86
C ARG A 808 -25.57 -24.18 22.57
N THR A 809 -26.30 -24.97 23.34
CA THR A 809 -25.77 -26.17 24.01
C THR A 809 -26.15 -27.40 23.19
N ALA A 810 -25.19 -28.28 22.96
CA ALA A 810 -25.40 -29.59 22.35
C ALA A 810 -24.52 -30.62 23.06
N ASP A 811 -24.95 -31.88 23.07
CA ASP A 811 -24.07 -32.98 23.46
C ASP A 811 -23.08 -33.25 22.32
N ILE A 812 -21.79 -33.20 22.63
CA ILE A 812 -20.74 -33.40 21.63
C ILE A 812 -20.18 -34.82 21.61
N ARG A 813 -20.47 -35.66 22.61
CA ARG A 813 -19.98 -37.04 22.65
C ARG A 813 -20.45 -37.90 21.45
N PRO A 814 -21.70 -37.80 20.98
CA PRO A 814 -22.18 -38.56 19.81
C PRO A 814 -21.48 -38.17 18.50
N LEU A 815 -20.81 -37.02 18.45
CA LEU A 815 -20.07 -36.61 17.26
C LEU A 815 -18.82 -37.46 17.04
N PHE A 816 -18.28 -38.13 18.06
CA PHE A 816 -17.05 -38.92 17.98
C PHE A 816 -17.37 -40.41 17.80
N GLN A 817 -17.06 -40.93 16.63
CA GLN A 817 -17.22 -42.35 16.26
C GLN A 817 -16.01 -43.19 16.69
N VAL A 818 -14.81 -42.63 16.58
CA VAL A 818 -13.54 -43.27 16.94
C VAL A 818 -12.69 -42.27 17.70
N ILE A 819 -12.01 -42.73 18.75
CA ILE A 819 -11.00 -42.00 19.52
C ILE A 819 -9.91 -43.02 19.89
N GLU A 820 -8.73 -42.89 19.28
CA GLU A 820 -7.63 -43.87 19.43
C GLU A 820 -6.28 -43.17 19.52
N TRP A 821 -5.37 -43.72 20.33
CA TRP A 821 -3.99 -43.24 20.43
C TRP A 821 -3.03 -44.11 19.62
N ASP A 822 -2.03 -43.49 19.01
CA ASP A 822 -0.85 -44.22 18.55
C ASP A 822 0.22 -44.39 19.65
N GLU A 823 1.26 -45.17 19.33
CA GLU A 823 2.40 -45.42 20.22
C GLU A 823 3.27 -44.18 20.51
N HIS A 824 3.04 -43.08 19.80
CA HIS A 824 3.78 -41.82 19.91
C HIS A 824 2.99 -40.71 20.64
N GLY A 825 1.77 -41.00 21.10
CA GLY A 825 0.90 -40.04 21.76
C GLY A 825 0.23 -39.05 20.80
N THR A 826 0.00 -39.45 19.54
CA THR A 826 -0.91 -38.76 18.62
C THR A 826 -2.30 -39.37 18.78
N LEU A 827 -3.30 -38.50 18.93
CA LEU A 827 -4.70 -38.88 19.03
C LEU A 827 -5.35 -38.86 17.64
N TYR A 828 -6.06 -39.92 17.29
CA TYR A 828 -6.85 -40.03 16.07
C TYR A 828 -8.34 -40.00 16.43
N ILE A 829 -9.08 -39.09 15.81
CA ILE A 829 -10.53 -39.00 15.98
C ILE A 829 -11.25 -39.11 14.64
N VAL A 830 -12.39 -39.81 14.65
CA VAL A 830 -13.34 -39.82 13.53
C VAL A 830 -14.63 -39.16 13.99
N THR A 831 -15.03 -38.10 13.30
CA THR A 831 -16.19 -37.29 13.67
C THR A 831 -17.30 -37.35 12.63
N ASP A 832 -18.55 -37.48 13.07
CA ASP A 832 -19.76 -37.48 12.25
C ASP A 832 -20.46 -36.11 12.29
N TRP A 833 -20.77 -35.57 11.12
CA TRP A 833 -21.34 -34.25 10.87
C TRP A 833 -22.74 -34.30 10.24
N SER A 834 -23.36 -35.47 10.16
CA SER A 834 -24.68 -35.67 9.57
C SER A 834 -25.76 -34.78 10.21
N GLU A 835 -25.72 -34.57 11.52
CA GLU A 835 -26.69 -33.75 12.25
C GLU A 835 -26.19 -32.32 12.55
N THR A 836 -24.97 -32.18 13.05
CA THR A 836 -24.42 -30.89 13.49
C THR A 836 -22.92 -30.81 13.30
N TYR A 837 -22.44 -29.67 12.77
CA TYR A 837 -21.01 -29.40 12.67
C TYR A 837 -20.48 -28.55 13.84
N ILE A 838 -19.33 -28.95 14.38
CA ILE A 838 -18.48 -28.19 15.30
C ILE A 838 -17.03 -28.31 14.82
N SER A 839 -16.28 -27.21 14.79
CA SER A 839 -14.90 -27.28 14.27
C SER A 839 -14.00 -28.13 15.18
N PRO A 840 -13.02 -28.86 14.62
CA PRO A 840 -12.15 -29.75 15.40
C PRO A 840 -11.35 -29.00 16.48
N MET A 841 -10.94 -27.76 16.20
CA MET A 841 -10.31 -26.88 17.19
C MET A 841 -11.24 -26.56 18.37
N THR A 842 -12.52 -26.30 18.09
CA THR A 842 -13.50 -26.03 19.15
C THR A 842 -13.75 -27.28 20.00
N LEU A 843 -13.83 -28.45 19.36
CA LEU A 843 -13.98 -29.73 20.06
C LEU A 843 -12.78 -30.02 20.97
N ALA A 844 -11.55 -29.87 20.45
CA ALA A 844 -10.35 -30.08 21.24
C ALA A 844 -10.29 -29.17 22.47
N ARG A 845 -10.65 -27.89 22.31
CA ARG A 845 -10.72 -26.94 23.43
C ARG A 845 -11.89 -27.17 24.38
N ALA A 846 -12.97 -27.81 23.94
CA ALA A 846 -14.06 -28.19 24.83
C ALA A 846 -13.61 -29.27 25.84
N ILE A 847 -12.76 -30.19 25.38
CA ILE A 847 -12.21 -31.29 26.19
C ILE A 847 -10.99 -30.83 26.99
N THR A 848 -10.17 -29.93 26.41
CA THR A 848 -8.98 -29.37 27.03
C THR A 848 -9.05 -27.84 27.10
N PRO A 849 -9.91 -27.27 27.96
CA PRO A 849 -10.17 -25.82 28.00
C PRO A 849 -8.97 -24.99 28.45
N TRP A 850 -8.02 -25.62 29.15
CA TRP A 850 -6.76 -25.03 29.59
C TRP A 850 -5.70 -25.00 28.49
N ALA A 851 -5.84 -25.80 27.43
CA ALA A 851 -4.88 -25.85 26.33
C ALA A 851 -5.03 -24.63 25.43
N GLU A 852 -3.91 -23.97 25.16
CA GLU A 852 -3.87 -22.86 24.21
C GLU A 852 -3.88 -23.37 22.77
N GLN A 853 -4.43 -22.56 21.86
CA GLN A 853 -4.57 -22.96 20.45
C GLN A 853 -3.23 -23.32 19.80
N HIS A 854 -2.14 -22.66 20.19
CA HIS A 854 -0.81 -22.92 19.63
C HIS A 854 -0.23 -24.28 20.05
N GLN A 855 -0.70 -24.83 21.18
CA GLN A 855 -0.31 -26.12 21.70
C GLN A 855 -1.05 -27.27 21.02
N LEU A 856 -2.19 -26.99 20.38
CA LEU A 856 -3.02 -27.98 19.70
C LEU A 856 -2.69 -28.03 18.21
N LYS A 857 -1.89 -29.02 17.79
CA LYS A 857 -1.63 -29.31 16.38
C LYS A 857 -2.68 -30.28 15.86
N ILE A 858 -3.53 -29.80 14.96
CA ILE A 858 -4.65 -30.58 14.40
C ILE A 858 -4.45 -30.69 12.90
N MET A 859 -4.57 -31.91 12.37
CA MET A 859 -4.51 -32.19 10.93
C MET A 859 -5.71 -33.03 10.50
N LYS A 860 -6.41 -32.59 9.46
CA LYS A 860 -7.44 -33.40 8.80
C LYS A 860 -6.79 -34.40 7.86
N LEU A 861 -7.07 -35.69 8.06
CA LEU A 861 -6.47 -36.77 7.28
C LEU A 861 -7.36 -37.23 6.12
N SER A 862 -8.68 -37.25 6.33
CA SER A 862 -9.64 -37.72 5.33
C SER A 862 -11.02 -37.10 5.54
N GLN A 863 -11.85 -37.15 4.49
CA GLN A 863 -13.27 -36.84 4.58
C GLN A 863 -14.09 -37.76 3.66
N MET A 864 -15.32 -38.07 4.07
CA MET A 864 -16.28 -38.85 3.30
C MET A 864 -17.54 -38.04 3.02
N PHE A 865 -18.11 -38.23 1.84
CA PHE A 865 -19.40 -37.66 1.43
C PHE A 865 -20.48 -38.74 1.56
N GLY A 866 -21.69 -38.31 1.92
CA GLY A 866 -22.85 -39.20 2.07
C GLY A 866 -23.56 -39.52 0.77
#